data_AF-A0A814VT16-F1
#
_entry.id   AF-A0A814VT16-F1
#
_cell.length_a   1.000
_cell.length_b   1.000
_cell.length_c   1.000
_cell.angle_alpha   90.00
_cell.angle_beta   90.00
_cell.angle_gamma   90.00
#
_symmetry.space_group_name_H-M   'P 1'
#
loop_
_entity.id
_entity.type
_entity.pdbx_description
1 polymer ?
#
loop_
_entity_poly.entity_id
_entity_poly.type
_entity_poly.pdbx_seq_one_letter_code
_entity_poly.pdbx_strand_id
1 'polypeptide(L)'
;MQLDMLLNKREKLNNGNGDHTIIMEDASFSWKDTPSLFCINLKIRSGHLVGVKGAIGAGKSTLLAAILGEINLVSGKLRIYVDAISYAPQLPWIFSDTIRANILLGKPMNEERYKNVIKACCLDIDLQNFGEVGDLLMIGDKGINLSGGQKARISLARALYTDADLYLFDDPLAAVDAKVAKNIFDQCIGSHSFLCGKTRILVTHQTQFLVEADQIILLRKGHIDELGIEQPFVNKSSNDTLEIDPSNDTSETDSSKDNETDWTLNTATSDINSIVKSETSIDGGISWSVWLQLFTAPPLRWFGFFLMIIFMLGSEALYDFANNWLALWSGKSKNEQRSSFYAYVYLGVIFATLIVALIRAGYMFLIMLCGSTYFHNRMLKGILYTSLRFFESNPSGRILNRASKDQQVLDESLPLALIDTMQYLLMTLGSIAIIGMTNKWVLLILIPLVPTVLWLRRFYIRSSRQLKRLESVTRSPIYELFSSSLDGLTSIRAFDVQDDFLNMFMERIDTNSRAYFILFATARWFGLQLDLITSLLTLITAILAVALRHQIDPSAAALSITYCITLTGLFQWAMRQSAEAENFMTSAERIHEYGQLVPEGHQNIDGNSILIQPADDWPSHGIIDFKDYTFRYRPELDPVLKNLNLRIESKEKIGIIGRTGMITSLL
;
A
#
# COMPACT_ATOMS: atom_id res chain seq x y z
N MET A 1 5.17 28.71 0.25
CA MET A 1 6.21 29.56 -0.37
C MET A 1 6.26 29.47 -1.90
N GLN A 2 6.50 28.31 -2.55
CA GLN A 2 6.36 28.20 -4.02
C GLN A 2 4.88 28.15 -4.47
N LEU A 3 4.00 27.52 -3.69
CA LEU A 3 2.55 27.48 -3.94
C LEU A 3 1.91 28.88 -3.87
N ASP A 4 2.30 29.68 -2.86
CA ASP A 4 1.86 31.08 -2.71
C ASP A 4 2.30 31.97 -3.87
N MET A 5 3.39 31.62 -4.56
CA MET A 5 3.91 32.39 -5.68
C MET A 5 3.20 32.06 -7.01
N LEU A 6 2.62 30.86 -7.13
CA LEU A 6 1.82 30.45 -8.30
C LEU A 6 0.36 30.88 -8.17
N LEU A 7 -0.24 30.79 -6.97
CA LEU A 7 -1.57 31.31 -6.70
C LEU A 7 -1.63 32.84 -6.83
N ASN A 8 -0.59 33.56 -6.40
CA ASN A 8 -0.49 35.02 -6.57
C ASN A 8 -0.20 35.49 -8.01
N LYS A 9 0.11 34.58 -8.95
CA LYS A 9 0.33 34.93 -10.38
C LYS A 9 -0.89 34.73 -11.27
N ARG A 10 -2.00 34.20 -10.74
CA ARG A 10 -3.30 34.36 -11.39
C ARG A 10 -3.77 35.78 -11.11
N GLU A 11 -3.31 36.76 -11.90
CA GLU A 11 -3.92 38.08 -11.91
C GLU A 11 -5.39 37.91 -12.33
N LYS A 12 -6.29 37.75 -11.35
CA LYS A 12 -7.74 37.91 -11.53
C LYS A 12 -7.98 39.38 -11.85
N LEU A 13 -7.79 39.75 -13.11
CA LEU A 13 -8.14 41.06 -13.61
C LEU A 13 -9.65 41.10 -13.83
N ASN A 14 -10.31 41.94 -13.03
CA ASN A 14 -11.71 42.33 -13.24
C ASN A 14 -11.90 42.82 -14.68
N ASN A 15 -12.87 42.23 -15.37
CA ASN A 15 -13.60 42.72 -16.54
C ASN A 15 -12.92 43.83 -17.34
N GLY A 16 -12.11 43.46 -18.33
CA GLY A 16 -11.43 44.45 -19.18
C GLY A 16 -10.83 43.95 -20.50
N ASN A 17 -11.30 42.84 -21.08
CA ASN A 17 -11.24 42.53 -22.54
C ASN A 17 -11.90 41.17 -22.82
N GLY A 18 -13.21 41.19 -23.12
CA GLY A 18 -14.12 40.03 -23.01
C GLY A 18 -14.24 39.09 -24.21
N ASP A 19 -13.17 38.76 -24.95
CA ASP A 19 -13.25 37.78 -26.07
C ASP A 19 -12.31 36.57 -25.92
N HIS A 20 -11.25 36.67 -25.13
CA HIS A 20 -10.21 35.62 -25.02
C HIS A 20 -10.08 35.05 -23.60
N THR A 21 -10.13 33.72 -23.51
CA THR A 21 -9.98 32.94 -22.27
C THR A 21 -8.51 32.78 -21.86
N ILE A 22 -7.62 32.60 -22.83
CA ILE A 22 -6.18 32.40 -22.60
C ILE A 22 -5.38 33.29 -23.55
N ILE A 23 -4.39 34.00 -23.00
CA ILE A 23 -3.43 34.81 -23.76
C ILE A 23 -2.02 34.47 -23.30
N MET A 24 -1.19 34.00 -24.24
CA MET A 24 0.26 33.81 -24.08
C MET A 24 0.99 34.77 -25.03
N GLU A 25 1.92 35.55 -24.49
CA GLU A 25 2.75 36.51 -25.23
C GLU A 25 4.23 36.20 -24.97
N ASP A 26 4.95 35.76 -26.01
CA ASP A 26 6.36 35.34 -25.98
C ASP A 26 6.72 34.43 -24.78
N ALA A 27 5.80 33.55 -24.41
CA ALA A 27 5.89 32.75 -23.21
C ALA A 27 6.84 31.54 -23.41
N SER A 28 7.88 31.45 -22.59
CA SER A 28 8.78 30.29 -22.57
C SER A 28 8.70 29.56 -21.23
N PHE A 29 8.59 28.23 -21.26
CA PHE A 29 8.36 27.42 -20.08
C PHE A 29 9.43 26.33 -19.91
N SER A 30 9.81 26.05 -18.67
CA SER A 30 10.78 25.00 -18.32
C SER A 30 10.35 24.16 -17.11
N TRP A 31 10.47 22.84 -17.24
CA TRP A 31 10.36 21.90 -16.13
C TRP A 31 11.50 22.01 -15.12
N LYS A 32 12.67 22.49 -15.56
CA LYS A 32 13.90 22.67 -14.78
C LYS A 32 14.60 23.96 -15.23
N ASP A 33 15.80 23.83 -15.80
CA ASP A 33 16.62 24.96 -16.24
C ASP A 33 16.56 25.19 -17.76
N THR A 34 16.29 24.15 -18.56
CA THR A 34 16.22 24.26 -20.02
C THR A 34 14.78 24.42 -20.51
N PRO A 35 14.47 25.48 -21.29
CA PRO A 35 13.12 25.67 -21.81
C PRO A 35 12.71 24.50 -22.71
N SER A 36 11.49 24.01 -22.50
CA SER A 36 10.86 22.95 -23.30
C SER A 36 9.83 23.53 -24.29
N LEU A 37 9.32 24.71 -23.99
CA LEU A 37 8.44 25.51 -24.84
C LEU A 37 9.09 26.88 -25.03
N PHE A 38 9.11 27.37 -26.27
CA PHE A 38 9.88 28.54 -26.67
C PHE A 38 9.00 29.58 -27.36
N CYS A 39 8.96 30.80 -26.81
CA CYS A 39 8.29 31.98 -27.38
C CYS A 39 6.88 31.69 -27.89
N ILE A 40 6.06 31.06 -27.04
CA ILE A 40 4.69 30.71 -27.39
C ILE A 40 3.82 31.96 -27.42
N ASN A 41 3.24 32.22 -28.59
CA ASN A 41 2.23 33.25 -28.82
C ASN A 41 0.90 32.56 -29.13
N LEU A 42 -0.07 32.65 -28.22
CA LEU A 42 -1.33 31.93 -28.31
C LEU A 42 -2.48 32.78 -27.75
N LYS A 43 -3.58 32.88 -28.51
CA LYS A 43 -4.83 33.50 -28.06
C LYS A 43 -5.98 32.53 -28.32
N ILE A 44 -6.73 32.20 -27.28
CA ILE A 44 -7.88 31.28 -27.36
C ILE A 44 -9.14 32.07 -27.00
N ARG A 45 -10.16 32.01 -27.85
CA ARG A 45 -11.46 32.64 -27.62
C ARG A 45 -12.34 31.86 -26.65
N SER A 46 -13.26 32.56 -26.00
CA SER A 46 -14.27 31.92 -25.15
C SER A 46 -15.20 31.02 -25.99
N GLY A 47 -15.61 29.88 -25.43
CA GLY A 47 -16.52 28.91 -26.06
C GLY A 47 -15.98 28.06 -27.22
N HIS A 48 -14.75 28.32 -27.68
CA HIS A 48 -14.16 27.60 -28.82
C HIS A 48 -13.58 26.23 -28.42
N LEU A 49 -13.66 25.28 -29.36
CA LEU A 49 -12.94 24.01 -29.33
C LEU A 49 -11.60 24.16 -30.07
N VAL A 50 -10.50 24.05 -29.32
CA VAL A 50 -9.13 24.17 -29.83
C VAL A 50 -8.48 22.80 -29.89
N GLY A 51 -8.07 22.37 -31.08
CA GLY A 51 -7.32 21.14 -31.31
C GLY A 51 -5.82 21.37 -31.24
N VAL A 52 -5.07 20.52 -30.54
CA VAL A 52 -3.59 20.58 -30.50
C VAL A 52 -3.00 19.34 -31.17
N LYS A 53 -2.28 19.56 -32.27
CA LYS A 53 -1.63 18.52 -33.08
C LYS A 53 -0.11 18.63 -33.01
N GLY A 54 0.58 17.51 -33.08
CA GLY A 54 2.05 17.49 -33.13
C GLY A 54 2.62 16.09 -32.94
N ALA A 55 3.89 15.90 -33.33
CA ALA A 55 4.60 14.64 -33.16
C ALA A 55 4.68 14.21 -31.67
N ILE A 56 5.00 12.93 -31.44
CA ILE A 56 5.32 12.45 -30.08
C ILE A 56 6.53 13.24 -29.56
N GLY A 57 6.45 13.73 -28.33
CA GLY A 57 7.51 14.57 -27.74
C GLY A 57 7.55 16.03 -28.22
N ALA A 58 6.56 16.50 -28.98
CA ALA A 58 6.54 17.90 -29.45
C ALA A 58 6.30 18.95 -28.34
N GLY A 59 5.85 18.53 -27.14
CA GLY A 59 5.53 19.40 -26.01
C GLY A 59 4.03 19.62 -25.74
N LYS A 60 3.14 18.77 -26.28
CA LYS A 60 1.67 18.95 -26.17
C LYS A 60 1.17 18.91 -24.72
N SER A 61 1.51 17.87 -23.97
CA SER A 61 1.19 17.77 -22.54
C SER A 61 1.90 18.86 -21.72
N THR A 62 3.11 19.26 -22.14
CA THR A 62 3.84 20.40 -21.55
C THR A 62 3.06 21.71 -21.70
N LEU A 63 2.39 21.94 -22.84
CA LEU A 63 1.54 23.11 -23.06
C LEU A 63 0.35 23.13 -22.11
N LEU A 64 -0.32 21.99 -21.91
CA LEU A 64 -1.41 21.87 -20.93
C LEU A 64 -0.92 22.10 -19.50
N ALA A 65 0.22 21.51 -19.13
CA ALA A 65 0.83 21.72 -17.82
C ALA A 65 1.26 23.18 -17.58
N ALA A 66 1.68 23.89 -18.62
CA ALA A 66 1.92 25.34 -18.55
C ALA A 66 0.64 26.15 -18.30
N ILE A 67 -0.49 25.78 -18.93
CA ILE A 67 -1.80 26.40 -18.69
C ILE A 67 -2.28 26.12 -17.26
N LEU A 68 -2.07 24.91 -16.75
CA LEU A 68 -2.41 24.54 -15.36
C LEU A 68 -1.55 25.27 -14.32
N GLY A 69 -0.39 25.79 -14.71
CA GLY A 69 0.57 26.42 -13.82
C GLY A 69 1.51 25.43 -13.12
N GLU A 70 1.64 24.21 -13.64
CA GLU A 70 2.56 23.17 -13.12
C GLU A 70 4.01 23.38 -13.58
N ILE A 71 4.23 24.25 -14.58
CA ILE A 71 5.56 24.56 -15.14
C ILE A 71 5.88 26.03 -14.94
N ASN A 72 7.15 26.32 -14.62
CA ASN A 72 7.62 27.68 -14.42
C ASN A 72 7.71 28.45 -15.74
N LEU A 73 7.17 29.66 -15.74
CA LEU A 73 7.35 30.66 -16.80
C LEU A 73 8.74 31.31 -16.65
N VAL A 74 9.60 31.12 -17.65
CA VAL A 74 10.98 31.66 -17.69
C VAL A 74 10.98 33.08 -18.25
N SER A 75 10.22 33.31 -19.33
CA SER A 75 10.10 34.60 -20.01
C SER A 75 8.70 34.77 -20.60
N GLY A 76 8.30 36.01 -20.89
CA GLY A 76 7.01 36.33 -21.50
C GLY A 76 5.88 36.51 -20.48
N LYS A 77 4.63 36.41 -20.93
CA LYS A 77 3.42 36.58 -20.11
C LYS A 77 2.40 35.48 -20.40
N LEU A 78 1.80 34.94 -19.35
CA LEU A 78 0.65 34.04 -19.40
C LEU A 78 -0.49 34.70 -18.62
N ARG A 79 -1.64 34.89 -19.29
CA ARG A 79 -2.88 35.40 -18.68
C ARG A 79 -4.02 34.43 -18.95
N ILE A 80 -4.70 34.03 -17.90
CA ILE A 80 -5.83 33.10 -17.93
C ILE A 80 -7.00 33.79 -17.25
N TYR A 81 -8.10 33.96 -17.97
CA TYR A 81 -9.29 34.70 -17.53
C TYR A 81 -10.45 33.75 -17.19
N VAL A 82 -10.16 32.70 -16.40
CA VAL A 82 -11.18 31.76 -15.91
C VAL A 82 -11.01 31.52 -14.43
N ASP A 83 -12.14 31.28 -13.77
CA ASP A 83 -12.15 30.94 -12.34
C ASP A 83 -11.98 29.43 -12.12
N ALA A 84 -12.59 28.60 -12.96
CA ALA A 84 -12.54 27.14 -12.84
C ALA A 84 -11.92 26.48 -14.08
N ILE A 85 -10.98 25.56 -13.85
CA ILE A 85 -10.34 24.73 -14.88
C ILE A 85 -10.67 23.26 -14.59
N SER A 86 -10.94 22.49 -15.62
CA SER A 86 -11.12 21.05 -15.54
C SER A 86 -10.08 20.34 -16.40
N TYR A 87 -9.53 19.23 -15.90
CA TYR A 87 -8.42 18.53 -16.55
C TYR A 87 -8.66 17.02 -16.61
N ALA A 88 -8.53 16.45 -17.80
CA ALA A 88 -8.44 15.02 -18.01
C ALA A 88 -7.01 14.66 -18.45
N PRO A 89 -6.19 14.05 -17.58
CA PRO A 89 -4.82 13.67 -17.91
C PRO A 89 -4.73 12.48 -18.86
N GLN A 90 -3.59 12.37 -19.57
CA GLN A 90 -3.29 11.25 -20.46
C GLN A 90 -3.24 9.91 -19.74
N LEU A 91 -2.72 9.91 -18.50
CA LEU A 91 -2.79 8.77 -17.59
C LEU A 91 -3.90 9.05 -16.56
N PRO A 92 -5.06 8.37 -16.66
CA PRO A 92 -6.17 8.59 -15.75
C PRO A 92 -5.77 8.31 -14.30
N TRP A 93 -5.97 9.29 -13.43
CA TRP A 93 -5.75 9.14 -12.00
C TRP A 93 -7.04 8.72 -11.29
N ILE A 94 -7.01 7.59 -10.58
CA ILE A 94 -8.15 7.04 -9.84
C ILE A 94 -7.66 6.71 -8.43
N PHE A 95 -8.35 7.21 -7.41
CA PHE A 95 -8.00 6.97 -6.01
C PHE A 95 -8.91 5.89 -5.39
N SER A 96 -8.47 5.33 -4.26
CA SER A 96 -9.14 4.24 -3.55
C SER A 96 -10.42 4.74 -2.87
N ASP A 97 -11.54 4.64 -3.58
CA ASP A 97 -12.90 4.97 -3.14
C ASP A 97 -13.91 4.43 -4.18
N THR A 98 -15.21 4.69 -4.01
CA THR A 98 -16.24 4.31 -4.98
C THR A 98 -16.08 5.00 -6.34
N ILE A 99 -16.65 4.43 -7.41
CA ILE A 99 -16.74 5.10 -8.73
C ILE A 99 -17.42 6.47 -8.57
N ARG A 100 -18.51 6.51 -7.81
CA ARG A 100 -19.24 7.75 -7.52
C ARG A 100 -18.35 8.80 -6.85
N ALA A 101 -17.63 8.45 -5.78
CA ALA A 101 -16.73 9.36 -5.10
C ALA A 101 -15.60 9.86 -6.03
N ASN A 102 -15.09 8.99 -6.90
CA ASN A 102 -14.10 9.36 -7.90
C ASN A 102 -14.63 10.37 -8.94
N ILE A 103 -15.90 10.28 -9.35
CA ILE A 103 -16.51 11.22 -10.30
C ILE A 103 -16.87 12.54 -9.62
N LEU A 104 -17.41 12.49 -8.40
CA LEU A 104 -17.82 13.67 -7.64
C LEU A 104 -16.65 14.50 -7.14
N LEU A 105 -15.56 13.83 -6.73
CA LEU A 105 -14.33 14.46 -6.24
C LEU A 105 -14.59 15.53 -5.15
N GLY A 106 -15.36 15.17 -4.12
CA GLY A 106 -15.70 16.08 -3.00
C GLY A 106 -16.88 17.02 -3.25
N LYS A 107 -17.35 17.17 -4.49
CA LYS A 107 -18.52 18.01 -4.81
C LYS A 107 -19.85 17.35 -4.39
N PRO A 108 -20.89 18.14 -4.07
CA PRO A 108 -22.20 17.60 -3.75
C PRO A 108 -22.81 16.87 -4.97
N MET A 109 -23.57 15.81 -4.70
CA MET A 109 -24.23 15.01 -5.71
C MET A 109 -25.45 15.75 -6.29
N ASN A 110 -25.47 15.94 -7.61
CA ASN A 110 -26.62 16.35 -8.39
C ASN A 110 -27.00 15.18 -9.31
N GLU A 111 -28.12 14.53 -9.01
CA GLU A 111 -28.53 13.28 -9.67
C GLU A 111 -28.75 13.44 -11.18
N GLU A 112 -29.38 14.54 -11.62
CA GLU A 112 -29.65 14.77 -13.05
C GLU A 112 -28.34 14.97 -13.82
N ARG A 113 -27.46 15.83 -13.30
CA ARG A 113 -26.15 16.07 -13.93
C ARG A 113 -25.31 14.80 -13.95
N TYR A 114 -25.30 14.05 -12.86
CA TYR A 114 -24.54 12.80 -12.75
C TYR A 114 -25.01 11.77 -13.79
N LYS A 115 -26.32 11.53 -13.90
CA LYS A 115 -26.89 10.62 -14.91
C LYS A 115 -26.54 11.05 -16.34
N ASN A 116 -26.65 12.35 -16.63
CA ASN A 116 -26.30 12.89 -17.94
C ASN A 116 -24.82 12.69 -18.27
N VAL A 117 -23.92 12.91 -17.30
CA VAL A 117 -22.47 12.70 -17.48
C VAL A 117 -22.15 11.21 -17.69
N ILE A 118 -22.76 10.30 -16.93
CA ILE A 118 -22.58 8.85 -17.09
C ILE A 118 -23.00 8.40 -18.49
N LYS A 119 -24.17 8.87 -18.98
CA LYS A 119 -24.67 8.56 -20.31
C LYS A 119 -23.75 9.12 -21.40
N ALA A 120 -23.33 10.38 -21.26
CA ALA A 120 -22.45 11.05 -22.21
C ALA A 120 -21.08 10.36 -22.34
N CYS A 121 -20.54 9.83 -21.24
CA CYS A 121 -19.30 9.06 -21.24
C CYS A 121 -19.45 7.59 -21.64
N CYS A 122 -20.66 7.14 -21.99
CA CYS A 122 -20.98 5.74 -22.28
C CYS A 122 -20.52 4.78 -21.16
N LEU A 123 -20.69 5.19 -19.89
CA LEU A 123 -20.36 4.37 -18.71
C LEU A 123 -21.53 3.52 -18.21
N ASP A 124 -22.74 3.78 -18.71
CA ASP A 124 -23.98 3.08 -18.40
C ASP A 124 -23.86 1.56 -18.56
N ILE A 125 -23.32 1.09 -19.69
CA ILE A 125 -23.13 -0.34 -19.96
C ILE A 125 -22.16 -0.97 -18.97
N ASP A 126 -21.06 -0.28 -18.64
CA ASP A 126 -20.08 -0.78 -17.67
C ASP A 126 -20.68 -0.86 -16.26
N LEU A 127 -21.44 0.16 -15.84
CA LEU A 127 -22.08 0.19 -14.54
C LEU A 127 -23.16 -0.90 -14.40
N GLN A 128 -23.89 -1.21 -15.47
CA GLN A 128 -24.83 -2.33 -15.51
C GLN A 128 -24.10 -3.69 -15.39
N ASN A 129 -22.94 -3.83 -16.05
CA ASN A 129 -22.12 -5.03 -15.96
C ASN A 129 -21.56 -5.28 -14.55
N PHE A 130 -21.43 -4.24 -13.71
CA PHE A 130 -21.07 -4.37 -12.30
C PHE A 130 -22.24 -4.83 -11.39
N GLY A 131 -23.40 -5.16 -11.97
CA GLY A 131 -24.54 -5.71 -11.25
C GLY A 131 -25.19 -4.73 -10.28
N GLU A 132 -25.72 -5.24 -9.17
CA GLU A 132 -26.46 -4.44 -8.17
C GLU A 132 -25.58 -3.37 -7.47
N VAL A 133 -24.26 -3.53 -7.49
CA VAL A 133 -23.32 -2.59 -6.85
C VAL A 133 -23.11 -1.34 -7.72
N GLY A 134 -22.99 -1.52 -9.05
CA GLY A 134 -22.85 -0.46 -10.05
C GLY A 134 -21.86 0.65 -9.67
N ASP A 135 -22.35 1.87 -9.46
CA ASP A 135 -21.52 3.06 -9.22
C ASP A 135 -20.97 3.18 -7.78
N LEU A 136 -21.47 2.36 -6.86
CA LEU A 136 -20.95 2.22 -5.50
C LEU A 136 -19.80 1.21 -5.40
N LEU A 137 -19.37 0.64 -6.53
CA LEU A 137 -18.28 -0.33 -6.56
C LEU A 137 -17.00 0.32 -5.99
N MET A 138 -16.43 -0.32 -4.98
CA MET A 138 -15.17 0.12 -4.38
C MET A 138 -14.02 -0.12 -5.36
N ILE A 139 -13.38 0.97 -5.76
CA ILE A 139 -12.20 0.90 -6.62
C ILE A 139 -10.96 0.72 -5.73
N GLY A 140 -10.20 -0.36 -5.95
CA GLY A 140 -8.91 -0.55 -5.28
C GLY A 140 -7.85 0.44 -5.76
N ASP A 141 -6.70 0.46 -5.08
CA ASP A 141 -5.59 1.38 -5.41
C ASP A 141 -5.22 1.33 -6.92
N LYS A 142 -5.01 2.51 -7.52
CA LYS A 142 -4.78 2.74 -8.96
C LYS A 142 -5.83 2.14 -9.90
N GLY A 143 -7.01 1.77 -9.40
CA GLY A 143 -8.08 1.16 -10.16
C GLY A 143 -7.72 -0.18 -10.79
N ILE A 144 -6.99 -1.06 -10.10
CA ILE A 144 -6.63 -2.40 -10.61
C ILE A 144 -7.85 -3.18 -11.16
N ASN A 145 -9.04 -2.94 -10.61
CA ASN A 145 -10.28 -3.61 -11.02
C ASN A 145 -10.86 -3.11 -12.36
N LEU A 146 -10.30 -2.07 -12.97
CA LEU A 146 -10.86 -1.39 -14.14
C LEU A 146 -9.95 -1.54 -15.36
N SER A 147 -10.55 -1.69 -16.55
CA SER A 147 -9.82 -1.66 -17.82
C SER A 147 -9.28 -0.25 -18.12
N GLY A 148 -8.27 -0.13 -19.00
CA GLY A 148 -7.72 1.17 -19.38
C GLY A 148 -8.77 2.13 -19.94
N GLY A 149 -9.67 1.64 -20.79
CA GLY A 149 -10.79 2.42 -21.33
C GLY A 149 -11.84 2.82 -20.29
N GLN A 150 -12.08 1.99 -19.27
CA GLN A 150 -12.95 2.35 -18.14
C GLN A 150 -12.32 3.46 -17.28
N LYS A 151 -11.03 3.36 -16.96
CA LYS A 151 -10.32 4.42 -16.22
C LYS A 151 -10.35 5.76 -16.94
N ALA A 152 -10.12 5.74 -18.26
CA ALA A 152 -10.18 6.94 -19.10
C ALA A 152 -11.56 7.59 -19.04
N ARG A 153 -12.64 6.82 -19.18
CA ARG A 153 -14.01 7.31 -19.12
C ARG A 153 -14.42 7.83 -17.74
N ILE A 154 -13.99 7.19 -16.65
CA ILE A 154 -14.24 7.70 -15.29
C ILE A 154 -13.51 9.03 -15.05
N SER A 155 -12.25 9.14 -15.50
CA SER A 155 -11.51 10.41 -15.42
C SER A 155 -12.14 11.51 -16.28
N LEU A 156 -12.69 11.15 -17.44
CA LEU A 156 -13.44 12.08 -18.29
C LEU A 156 -14.75 12.51 -17.63
N ALA A 157 -15.50 11.58 -17.03
CA ALA A 157 -16.73 11.85 -16.30
C ALA A 157 -16.47 12.81 -15.12
N ARG A 158 -15.39 12.61 -14.36
CA ARG A 158 -14.93 13.55 -13.31
C ARG A 158 -14.71 14.96 -13.87
N ALA A 159 -14.02 15.05 -15.00
CA ALA A 159 -13.74 16.33 -15.64
C ALA A 159 -15.05 17.04 -16.05
N LEU A 160 -16.03 16.32 -16.61
CA LEU A 160 -17.33 16.86 -17.04
C LEU A 160 -18.23 17.28 -15.86
N TYR A 161 -18.22 16.50 -14.79
CA TYR A 161 -19.06 16.74 -13.61
C TYR A 161 -18.71 18.05 -12.90
N THR A 162 -17.42 18.40 -12.86
CA THR A 162 -16.87 19.54 -12.12
C THR A 162 -17.47 20.90 -12.50
N ASP A 163 -17.99 21.05 -13.72
CA ASP A 163 -18.51 22.32 -14.28
C ASP A 163 -17.49 23.46 -14.25
N ALA A 164 -16.61 23.50 -15.24
CA ALA A 164 -15.55 24.50 -15.37
C ALA A 164 -15.80 25.45 -16.53
N ASP A 165 -15.00 26.51 -16.65
CA ASP A 165 -15.05 27.43 -17.80
C ASP A 165 -14.07 27.01 -18.90
N LEU A 166 -12.96 26.37 -18.50
CA LEU A 166 -11.93 25.84 -19.37
C LEU A 166 -11.74 24.33 -19.13
N TYR A 167 -11.85 23.55 -20.20
CA TYR A 167 -11.62 22.11 -20.18
C TYR A 167 -10.35 21.75 -20.95
N LEU A 168 -9.45 21.01 -20.30
CA LEU A 168 -8.19 20.55 -20.85
C LEU A 168 -8.22 19.03 -20.97
N PHE A 169 -8.12 18.51 -22.19
CA PHE A 169 -8.16 17.09 -22.49
C PHE A 169 -6.82 16.63 -23.08
N ASP A 170 -6.09 15.79 -22.36
CA ASP A 170 -4.82 15.22 -22.81
C ASP A 170 -5.02 13.78 -23.32
N ASP A 171 -5.38 13.65 -24.59
CA ASP A 171 -5.63 12.38 -25.30
C ASP A 171 -6.60 11.40 -24.59
N PRO A 172 -7.81 11.84 -24.16
CA PRO A 172 -8.72 11.03 -23.35
C PRO A 172 -9.32 9.82 -24.07
N LEU A 173 -9.17 9.73 -25.41
CA LEU A 173 -9.79 8.71 -26.27
C LEU A 173 -8.82 7.60 -26.69
N ALA A 174 -7.56 7.63 -26.25
CA ALA A 174 -6.52 6.72 -26.73
C ALA A 174 -6.76 5.24 -26.36
N ALA A 175 -7.41 4.97 -25.22
CA ALA A 175 -7.62 3.62 -24.69
C ALA A 175 -9.02 3.03 -25.00
N VAL A 176 -9.78 3.69 -25.89
CA VAL A 176 -11.18 3.39 -26.18
C VAL A 176 -11.32 2.95 -27.64
N ASP A 177 -12.24 2.03 -27.94
CA ASP A 177 -12.49 1.63 -29.33
C ASP A 177 -13.05 2.78 -30.17
N ALA A 178 -12.86 2.72 -31.49
CA ALA A 178 -13.23 3.82 -32.39
C ALA A 178 -14.71 4.20 -32.33
N LYS A 179 -15.62 3.24 -32.09
CA LYS A 179 -17.07 3.52 -32.03
C LYS A 179 -17.42 4.26 -30.75
N VAL A 180 -16.95 3.78 -29.59
CA VAL A 180 -17.17 4.44 -28.31
C VAL A 180 -16.45 5.80 -28.27
N ALA A 181 -15.24 5.89 -28.82
CA ALA A 181 -14.51 7.16 -28.93
C ALA A 181 -15.29 8.22 -29.73
N LYS A 182 -15.93 7.82 -30.83
CA LYS A 182 -16.80 8.70 -31.61
C LYS A 182 -18.02 9.15 -30.81
N ASN A 183 -18.73 8.22 -30.15
CA ASN A 183 -19.87 8.58 -29.31
C ASN A 183 -19.49 9.55 -28.19
N ILE A 184 -18.36 9.31 -27.50
CA ILE A 184 -17.86 10.21 -26.46
C ILE A 184 -17.52 11.57 -27.05
N PHE A 185 -16.88 11.62 -28.21
CA PHE A 185 -16.58 12.89 -28.86
C PHE A 185 -17.86 13.67 -29.16
N ASP A 186 -18.83 13.05 -29.84
CA ASP A 186 -20.09 13.68 -30.23
C ASP A 186 -20.91 14.16 -29.01
N GLN A 187 -20.97 13.36 -27.94
CA GLN A 187 -21.79 13.66 -26.77
C GLN A 187 -21.09 14.53 -25.72
N CYS A 188 -19.76 14.46 -25.57
CA CYS A 188 -19.02 15.16 -24.51
C CYS A 188 -18.20 16.36 -24.98
N ILE A 189 -17.50 16.25 -26.12
CA ILE A 189 -16.41 17.18 -26.49
C ILE A 189 -16.79 18.07 -27.68
N GLY A 190 -17.46 17.50 -28.69
CA GLY A 190 -17.71 18.09 -30.00
C GLY A 190 -18.58 19.35 -30.00
N SER A 191 -18.83 19.87 -31.19
CA SER A 191 -19.53 21.14 -31.41
C SER A 191 -20.96 21.16 -30.83
N HIS A 192 -21.67 20.02 -30.88
CA HIS A 192 -23.04 19.83 -30.38
C HIS A 192 -23.13 19.01 -29.07
N SER A 193 -22.08 19.05 -28.25
CA SER A 193 -21.95 18.20 -27.06
C SER A 193 -22.46 18.84 -25.76
N PHE A 194 -22.38 18.08 -24.66
CA PHE A 194 -22.60 18.54 -23.28
C PHE A 194 -21.78 19.79 -22.91
N LEU A 195 -20.62 19.99 -23.53
CA LEU A 195 -19.73 21.13 -23.29
C LEU A 195 -19.88 22.27 -24.33
N CYS A 196 -20.95 22.26 -25.12
CA CYS A 196 -21.21 23.33 -26.08
C CYS A 196 -21.22 24.71 -25.38
N GLY A 197 -20.50 25.67 -25.95
CA GLY A 197 -20.35 27.02 -25.39
C GLY A 197 -19.26 27.18 -24.32
N LYS A 198 -18.60 26.09 -23.88
CA LYS A 198 -17.43 26.15 -22.99
C LYS A 198 -16.11 26.11 -23.77
N THR A 199 -15.06 26.75 -23.25
CA THR A 199 -13.73 26.70 -23.88
C THR A 199 -13.11 25.32 -23.65
N ARG A 200 -12.68 24.67 -24.72
CA ARG A 200 -12.14 23.29 -24.69
C ARG A 200 -10.83 23.24 -25.44
N ILE A 201 -9.82 22.59 -24.86
CA ILE A 201 -8.55 22.29 -25.51
C ILE A 201 -8.40 20.77 -25.57
N LEU A 202 -8.41 20.23 -26.78
CA LEU A 202 -8.26 18.81 -27.04
C LEU A 202 -6.88 18.53 -27.65
N VAL A 203 -6.01 17.88 -26.89
CA VAL A 203 -4.83 17.22 -27.42
C VAL A 203 -5.25 15.82 -27.84
N THR A 204 -5.04 15.45 -29.10
CA THR A 204 -5.23 14.06 -29.54
C THR A 204 -4.32 13.70 -30.70
N HIS A 205 -3.98 12.41 -30.79
CA HIS A 205 -3.31 11.84 -31.95
C HIS A 205 -4.27 11.45 -33.08
N GLN A 206 -5.58 11.35 -32.79
CA GLN A 206 -6.59 10.96 -33.77
C GLN A 206 -7.07 12.18 -34.56
N THR A 207 -6.58 12.34 -35.78
CA THR A 207 -6.85 13.53 -36.61
C THR A 207 -8.31 13.70 -37.02
N GLN A 208 -9.10 12.62 -37.01
CA GLN A 208 -10.51 12.63 -37.35
C GLN A 208 -11.35 13.55 -36.45
N PHE A 209 -10.98 13.70 -35.18
CA PHE A 209 -11.70 14.54 -34.21
C PHE A 209 -11.30 16.02 -34.29
N LEU A 210 -10.17 16.34 -34.93
CA LEU A 210 -9.70 17.71 -35.07
C LEU A 210 -10.46 18.49 -36.15
N VAL A 211 -11.21 17.79 -37.02
CA VAL A 211 -11.97 18.41 -38.13
C VAL A 211 -13.09 19.33 -37.61
N GLU A 212 -13.65 19.02 -36.44
CA GLU A 212 -14.69 19.85 -35.79
C GLU A 212 -14.13 20.96 -34.88
N ALA A 213 -12.80 21.10 -34.78
CA ALA A 213 -12.20 22.14 -33.96
C ALA A 213 -12.32 23.52 -34.65
N ASP A 214 -12.69 24.53 -33.88
CA ASP A 214 -12.76 25.92 -34.36
C ASP A 214 -11.37 26.49 -34.66
N GLN A 215 -10.33 25.96 -34.00
CA GLN A 215 -8.94 26.37 -34.16
C GLN A 215 -8.00 25.17 -33.97
N ILE A 216 -7.00 25.01 -34.83
CA ILE A 216 -5.98 23.96 -34.70
C ILE A 216 -4.61 24.60 -34.46
N ILE A 217 -3.90 24.10 -33.46
CA ILE A 217 -2.53 24.50 -33.10
C ILE A 217 -1.58 23.38 -33.48
N LEU A 218 -0.63 23.66 -34.36
CA LEU A 218 0.45 22.74 -34.68
C LEU A 218 1.69 23.02 -33.84
N LEU A 219 2.02 22.09 -32.94
CA LEU A 219 3.19 22.17 -32.08
C LEU A 219 4.35 21.32 -32.65
N ARG A 220 5.52 21.94 -32.82
CA ARG A 220 6.73 21.27 -33.32
C ARG A 220 7.96 21.67 -32.50
N LYS A 221 8.61 20.68 -31.90
CA LYS A 221 9.84 20.87 -31.09
C LYS A 221 9.75 22.04 -30.09
N GLY A 222 8.60 22.21 -29.43
CA GLY A 222 8.38 23.28 -28.44
C GLY A 222 8.05 24.67 -29.01
N HIS A 223 7.89 24.81 -30.33
CA HIS A 223 7.38 26.02 -30.99
C HIS A 223 5.99 25.78 -31.56
N ILE A 224 5.22 26.87 -31.73
CA ILE A 224 3.99 26.87 -32.52
C ILE A 224 4.38 27.25 -33.95
N ASP A 225 4.23 26.33 -34.89
CA ASP A 225 4.61 26.56 -36.30
C ASP A 225 3.50 27.31 -37.06
N GLU A 226 2.22 26.91 -36.88
CA GLU A 226 1.07 27.54 -37.54
C GLU A 226 -0.14 27.65 -36.58
N LEU A 227 -0.77 28.83 -36.57
CA LEU A 227 -2.10 29.09 -36.00
C LEU A 227 -3.08 29.17 -37.17
N GLY A 228 -3.73 28.06 -37.51
CA GLY A 228 -4.60 27.96 -38.67
C GLY A 228 -6.03 27.54 -38.31
N ILE A 229 -6.99 28.17 -38.97
CA ILE A 229 -8.29 27.54 -39.26
C ILE A 229 -8.03 26.72 -40.51
N GLU A 230 -7.56 25.48 -40.37
CA GLU A 230 -7.47 24.58 -41.53
C GLU A 230 -8.89 24.21 -41.95
N GLN A 231 -9.44 24.92 -42.95
CA GLN A 231 -10.39 24.26 -43.85
C GLN A 231 -9.66 23.10 -44.55
N PRO A 232 -10.34 21.98 -44.80
CA PRO A 232 -9.69 20.70 -45.06
C PRO A 232 -8.72 20.78 -46.23
N PHE A 233 -7.52 20.24 -45.98
CA PHE A 233 -6.44 20.06 -46.92
C PHE A 233 -6.91 19.16 -48.09
N VAL A 234 -7.49 19.77 -49.12
CA VAL A 234 -7.56 19.18 -50.46
C VAL A 234 -6.63 19.99 -51.34
N ASN A 235 -5.38 19.54 -51.44
CA ASN A 235 -4.55 19.93 -52.57
C ASN A 235 -3.79 18.73 -53.14
N LYS A 236 -4.30 18.31 -54.32
CA LYS A 236 -3.58 17.84 -55.50
C LYS A 236 -2.06 17.70 -55.35
N SER A 237 -1.59 16.46 -55.26
CA SER A 237 -0.64 15.89 -56.23
C SER A 237 -0.18 14.49 -55.79
N SER A 238 -0.87 13.44 -56.24
CA SER A 238 -0.30 12.23 -56.88
C SER A 238 -1.37 11.14 -56.94
N ASN A 239 -1.59 10.62 -58.14
CA ASN A 239 -2.51 9.55 -58.47
C ASN A 239 -2.21 8.29 -57.65
N ASP A 240 -3.22 7.77 -56.96
CA ASP A 240 -3.49 6.34 -56.82
C ASP A 240 -4.97 6.19 -56.46
N THR A 241 -5.80 6.12 -57.49
CA THR A 241 -7.21 5.75 -57.40
C THR A 241 -7.31 4.24 -57.16
N LEU A 242 -7.69 3.86 -55.94
CA LEU A 242 -8.41 2.61 -55.70
C LEU A 242 -9.88 2.97 -55.49
N GLU A 243 -10.64 2.85 -56.58
CA GLU A 243 -12.10 2.89 -56.56
C GLU A 243 -12.61 1.72 -55.72
N ILE A 244 -13.45 2.00 -54.74
CA ILE A 244 -14.28 1.00 -54.06
C ILE A 244 -15.73 1.39 -54.35
N ASP A 245 -16.36 0.60 -55.22
CA ASP A 245 -17.78 0.66 -55.57
C ASP A 245 -18.68 0.59 -54.33
N PRO A 246 -19.64 1.51 -54.13
CA PRO A 246 -20.70 1.36 -53.15
C PRO A 246 -21.94 0.78 -53.84
N SER A 247 -21.89 -0.49 -54.24
CA SER A 247 -23.09 -1.22 -54.68
C SER A 247 -22.94 -2.72 -54.50
N ASN A 248 -23.17 -3.18 -53.26
CA ASN A 248 -23.90 -4.40 -52.93
C ASN A 248 -23.67 -4.70 -51.45
N ASP A 249 -24.65 -4.35 -50.62
CA ASP A 249 -25.02 -5.11 -49.43
C ASP A 249 -26.36 -4.58 -48.91
N THR A 250 -27.43 -4.92 -49.64
CA THR A 250 -28.75 -5.07 -49.03
C THR A 250 -28.75 -6.40 -48.30
N SER A 251 -28.42 -6.37 -47.00
CA SER A 251 -28.80 -7.42 -46.06
C SER A 251 -29.66 -6.82 -44.94
N GLU A 252 -30.89 -7.32 -44.94
CA GLU A 252 -31.96 -7.24 -43.94
C GLU A 252 -31.61 -6.57 -42.62
N THR A 253 -32.14 -5.36 -42.42
CA THR A 253 -32.32 -4.75 -41.11
C THR A 253 -33.39 -5.52 -40.34
N ASP A 254 -32.97 -6.49 -39.54
CA ASP A 254 -33.77 -7.03 -38.46
C ASP A 254 -33.87 -5.97 -37.36
N SER A 255 -35.04 -5.36 -37.24
CA SER A 255 -35.41 -4.43 -36.20
C SER A 255 -35.48 -5.17 -34.85
N SER A 256 -34.34 -5.34 -34.19
CA SER A 256 -34.31 -5.62 -32.76
C SER A 256 -34.58 -4.33 -32.01
N LYS A 257 -35.70 -4.29 -31.29
CA LYS A 257 -36.05 -3.22 -30.37
C LYS A 257 -34.96 -3.17 -29.29
N ASP A 258 -34.10 -2.16 -29.35
CA ASP A 258 -33.31 -1.75 -28.21
C ASP A 258 -34.30 -1.30 -27.12
N ASN A 259 -34.50 -2.15 -26.12
CA ASN A 259 -35.13 -1.73 -24.89
C ASN A 259 -34.16 -0.75 -24.22
N GLU A 260 -34.41 0.55 -24.34
CA GLU A 260 -33.77 1.60 -23.53
C GLU A 260 -34.14 1.36 -22.06
N THR A 261 -33.40 0.49 -21.37
CA THR A 261 -33.42 0.44 -19.91
C THR A 261 -32.46 1.52 -19.42
N ASP A 262 -33.00 2.70 -19.12
CA ASP A 262 -32.23 3.78 -18.49
C ASP A 262 -31.60 3.26 -17.18
N TRP A 263 -30.29 3.44 -17.05
CA TRP A 263 -29.56 3.11 -15.83
C TRP A 263 -30.09 3.94 -14.65
N THR A 264 -30.34 3.28 -13.51
CA THR A 264 -30.84 3.91 -12.28
C THR A 264 -29.77 3.91 -11.19
N LEU A 265 -29.86 4.86 -10.25
CA LEU A 265 -28.91 5.00 -9.15
C LEU A 265 -29.01 3.81 -8.19
N ASN A 266 -27.89 3.15 -7.92
CA ASN A 266 -27.86 2.02 -7.01
C ASN A 266 -27.86 2.48 -5.54
N THR A 267 -28.64 1.76 -4.72
CA THR A 267 -28.64 1.87 -3.26
C THR A 267 -27.61 0.94 -2.64
N ALA A 268 -26.97 1.36 -1.55
CA ALA A 268 -25.88 0.60 -0.92
C ALA A 268 -26.33 -0.81 -0.49
N THR A 269 -25.87 -1.83 -1.21
CA THR A 269 -25.94 -3.24 -0.82
C THR A 269 -24.53 -3.75 -0.52
N SER A 270 -24.41 -4.67 0.44
CA SER A 270 -23.14 -5.25 0.85
C SER A 270 -22.52 -6.05 -0.30
N ASP A 271 -21.28 -5.70 -0.65
CA ASP A 271 -20.54 -6.23 -1.80
C ASP A 271 -20.14 -7.71 -1.60
N ILE A 272 -20.85 -8.65 -2.24
CA ILE A 272 -20.63 -10.10 -2.08
C ILE A 272 -19.47 -10.61 -2.97
N ASN A 273 -19.03 -9.82 -3.97
CA ASN A 273 -18.10 -10.26 -5.02
C ASN A 273 -16.76 -9.50 -5.08
N SER A 274 -16.34 -8.85 -3.98
CA SER A 274 -15.08 -8.11 -3.95
C SER A 274 -13.89 -9.03 -4.29
N ILE A 275 -13.17 -8.73 -5.38
CA ILE A 275 -11.96 -9.45 -5.84
C ILE A 275 -10.87 -9.45 -4.75
N VAL A 276 -10.81 -8.36 -3.98
CA VAL A 276 -9.89 -8.18 -2.86
C VAL A 276 -10.45 -8.87 -1.63
N LYS A 277 -9.92 -10.04 -1.29
CA LYS A 277 -10.20 -10.64 0.02
C LYS A 277 -9.73 -9.68 1.12
N SER A 278 -10.65 -9.24 1.97
CA SER A 278 -10.34 -8.61 3.24
C SER A 278 -9.46 -9.56 4.06
N GLU A 279 -8.46 -9.02 4.76
CA GLU A 279 -7.50 -9.82 5.52
C GLU A 279 -8.22 -10.76 6.50
N THR A 280 -8.25 -12.07 6.19
CA THR A 280 -8.69 -13.11 7.12
C THR A 280 -7.60 -13.26 8.16
N SER A 281 -7.74 -12.55 9.28
CA SER A 281 -6.95 -12.84 10.46
C SER A 281 -7.29 -14.26 10.91
N ILE A 282 -6.30 -15.14 11.00
CA ILE A 282 -6.49 -16.42 11.67
C ILE A 282 -6.83 -16.10 13.14
N ASP A 283 -8.03 -16.47 13.56
CA ASP A 283 -8.45 -16.38 14.96
C ASP A 283 -7.68 -17.44 15.77
N GLY A 284 -6.61 -17.03 16.44
CA GLY A 284 -5.78 -17.94 17.21
C GLY A 284 -4.60 -17.28 17.90
N GLY A 285 -4.04 -17.95 18.90
CA GLY A 285 -2.67 -17.65 19.36
C GLY A 285 -1.66 -18.19 18.35
N ILE A 286 -0.49 -17.56 18.27
CA ILE A 286 0.57 -17.96 17.33
C ILE A 286 0.97 -19.41 17.58
N SER A 287 1.09 -20.17 16.51
CA SER A 287 1.48 -21.57 16.60
C SER A 287 2.92 -21.73 17.11
N TRP A 288 3.11 -22.61 18.10
CA TRP A 288 4.43 -22.90 18.69
C TRP A 288 5.45 -23.41 17.66
N SER A 289 4.97 -23.97 16.54
CA SER A 289 5.79 -24.37 15.40
C SER A 289 6.59 -23.22 14.79
N VAL A 290 6.01 -22.01 14.69
CA VAL A 290 6.70 -20.87 14.06
C VAL A 290 7.82 -20.38 14.97
N TRP A 291 7.60 -20.38 16.29
CA TRP A 291 8.65 -20.11 17.29
C TRP A 291 9.82 -21.07 17.15
N LEU A 292 9.54 -22.38 17.10
CA LEU A 292 10.58 -23.38 16.94
C LEU A 292 11.36 -23.17 15.65
N GLN A 293 10.68 -22.95 14.52
CA GLN A 293 11.34 -22.76 13.23
C GLN A 293 12.23 -21.52 13.18
N LEU A 294 11.85 -20.44 13.89
CA LEU A 294 12.67 -19.24 13.99
C LEU A 294 14.00 -19.52 14.69
N PHE A 295 13.97 -20.21 15.84
CA PHE A 295 15.18 -20.52 16.62
C PHE A 295 15.99 -21.71 16.06
N THR A 296 15.35 -22.60 15.29
CA THR A 296 15.99 -23.80 14.72
C THR A 296 16.29 -23.64 13.22
N ALA A 297 16.37 -22.39 12.74
CA ALA A 297 16.73 -22.10 11.37
C ALA A 297 18.16 -22.62 11.03
N PRO A 298 18.41 -23.03 9.77
CA PRO A 298 19.76 -23.34 9.30
C PRO A 298 20.69 -22.12 9.46
N PRO A 299 22.01 -22.33 9.70
CA PRO A 299 22.74 -23.60 9.65
C PRO A 299 22.80 -24.37 10.98
N LEU A 300 22.63 -23.72 12.13
CA LEU A 300 22.91 -24.34 13.44
C LEU A 300 21.79 -25.25 13.96
N ARG A 301 20.55 -25.07 13.48
CA ARG A 301 19.39 -25.90 13.85
C ARG A 301 19.27 -26.07 15.38
N TRP A 302 18.94 -27.28 15.85
CA TRP A 302 18.78 -27.61 17.26
C TRP A 302 20.04 -27.42 18.11
N PHE A 303 21.23 -27.67 17.54
CA PHE A 303 22.48 -27.46 18.26
C PHE A 303 22.65 -25.98 18.66
N GLY A 304 22.35 -25.06 17.75
CA GLY A 304 22.40 -23.63 18.04
C GLY A 304 21.40 -23.21 19.12
N PHE A 305 20.19 -23.76 19.07
CA PHE A 305 19.16 -23.49 20.09
C PHE A 305 19.59 -23.95 21.50
N PHE A 306 20.18 -25.14 21.64
CA PHE A 306 20.67 -25.59 22.94
C PHE A 306 21.86 -24.76 23.43
N LEU A 307 22.78 -24.38 22.54
CA LEU A 307 23.91 -23.53 22.90
C LEU A 307 23.46 -22.13 23.36
N MET A 308 22.40 -21.59 22.76
CA MET A 308 21.75 -20.33 23.15
C MET A 308 21.28 -20.38 24.61
N ILE A 309 20.58 -21.46 24.98
CA ILE A 309 20.08 -21.66 26.35
C ILE A 309 21.24 -21.74 27.33
N ILE A 310 22.34 -22.42 26.97
CA ILE A 310 23.54 -22.52 27.81
C ILE A 310 24.15 -21.14 28.05
N PHE A 311 24.32 -20.31 27.02
CA PHE A 311 24.86 -18.95 27.21
C PHE A 311 23.91 -18.04 28.00
N MET A 312 22.61 -18.19 27.83
CA MET A 312 21.61 -17.48 28.63
C MET A 312 21.72 -17.82 30.12
N LEU A 313 21.62 -19.11 30.46
CA LEU A 313 21.71 -19.58 31.84
C LEU A 313 23.08 -19.31 32.46
N GLY A 314 24.16 -19.49 31.71
CA GLY A 314 25.52 -19.23 32.17
C GLY A 314 25.77 -17.76 32.49
N SER A 315 25.23 -16.84 31.69
CA SER A 315 25.34 -15.40 31.95
C SER A 315 24.62 -14.99 33.23
N GLU A 316 23.43 -15.55 33.46
CA GLU A 316 22.62 -15.27 34.64
C GLU A 316 23.28 -15.83 35.91
N ALA A 317 23.74 -17.08 35.85
CA ALA A 317 24.41 -17.72 36.97
C ALA A 317 25.68 -16.96 37.41
N LEU A 318 26.46 -16.42 36.45
CA LEU A 318 27.62 -15.58 36.74
C LEU A 318 27.23 -14.26 37.40
N TYR A 319 26.15 -13.63 36.93
CA TYR A 319 25.62 -12.39 37.50
C TYR A 319 25.16 -12.58 38.95
N ASP A 320 24.34 -13.60 39.21
CA ASP A 320 23.88 -13.95 40.55
C ASP A 320 25.05 -14.34 41.47
N PHE A 321 26.04 -15.06 40.96
CA PHE A 321 27.26 -15.39 41.69
C PHE A 321 28.04 -14.15 42.10
N ALA A 322 28.18 -13.15 41.20
CA ALA A 322 28.85 -11.89 41.49
C ALA A 322 28.17 -11.15 42.66
N ASN A 323 26.84 -11.08 42.63
CA ASN A 323 26.07 -10.39 43.67
C ASN A 323 26.11 -11.14 45.01
N ASN A 324 26.03 -12.47 44.99
CA ASN A 324 26.16 -13.27 46.19
C ASN A 324 27.58 -13.18 46.78
N TRP A 325 28.61 -13.13 45.94
CA TRP A 325 30.00 -12.90 46.38
C TRP A 325 30.16 -11.56 47.10
N LEU A 326 29.54 -10.50 46.56
CA LEU A 326 29.52 -9.19 47.20
C LEU A 326 28.82 -9.23 48.57
N ALA A 327 27.73 -9.98 48.69
CA ALA A 327 27.02 -10.18 49.95
C ALA A 327 27.91 -10.88 50.99
N LEU A 328 28.58 -11.96 50.59
CA LEU A 328 29.54 -12.68 51.45
C LEU A 328 30.70 -11.78 51.88
N TRP A 329 31.26 -10.99 50.96
CA TRP A 329 32.33 -10.04 51.25
C TRP A 329 31.88 -8.97 52.27
N SER A 330 30.66 -8.45 52.13
CA SER A 330 30.09 -7.47 53.06
C SER A 330 29.89 -8.00 54.49
N GLY A 331 29.71 -9.31 54.66
CA GLY A 331 29.54 -9.96 55.96
C GLY A 331 30.83 -10.28 56.71
N LYS A 332 32.01 -10.08 56.11
CA LYS A 332 33.32 -10.40 56.72
C LYS A 332 33.81 -9.36 57.72
N SER A 333 34.79 -9.72 58.54
CA SER A 333 35.40 -8.81 59.52
C SER A 333 36.10 -7.63 58.84
N LYS A 334 36.23 -6.47 59.52
CA LYS A 334 36.85 -5.25 58.94
C LYS A 334 38.27 -5.49 58.37
N ASN A 335 39.04 -6.40 58.96
CA ASN A 335 40.38 -6.74 58.50
C ASN A 335 40.35 -7.58 57.22
N GLU A 336 39.42 -8.54 57.11
CA GLU A 336 39.23 -9.36 55.92
C GLU A 336 38.57 -8.57 54.78
N GLN A 337 37.69 -7.62 55.09
CA GLN A 337 37.11 -6.72 54.09
C GLN A 337 38.18 -5.87 53.40
N ARG A 338 39.24 -5.48 54.12
CA ARG A 338 40.40 -4.76 53.58
C ARG A 338 41.37 -5.64 52.78
N SER A 339 41.16 -6.96 52.76
CA SER A 339 41.99 -7.86 51.97
C SER A 339 41.73 -7.68 50.47
N SER A 340 42.79 -7.46 49.71
CA SER A 340 42.71 -7.33 48.25
C SER A 340 42.21 -8.61 47.56
N PHE A 341 42.27 -9.77 48.23
CA PHE A 341 41.83 -11.04 47.66
C PHE A 341 40.35 -11.03 47.25
N TYR A 342 39.45 -10.61 48.14
CA TYR A 342 38.01 -10.58 47.85
C TYR A 342 37.68 -9.59 46.73
N ALA A 343 38.38 -8.46 46.67
CA ALA A 343 38.25 -7.46 45.63
C ALA A 343 38.72 -7.99 44.26
N TYR A 344 39.86 -8.70 44.20
CA TYR A 344 40.36 -9.29 42.94
C TYR A 344 39.45 -10.40 42.42
N VAL A 345 38.91 -11.26 43.29
CA VAL A 345 37.94 -12.28 42.89
C VAL A 345 36.67 -11.63 42.34
N TYR A 346 36.14 -10.61 43.04
CA TYR A 346 34.95 -9.88 42.58
C TYR A 346 35.18 -9.21 41.20
N LEU A 347 36.32 -8.56 41.02
CA LEU A 347 36.69 -7.93 39.75
C LEU A 347 36.82 -8.97 38.62
N GLY A 348 37.43 -10.12 38.90
CA GLY A 348 37.53 -11.24 37.95
C GLY A 348 36.16 -11.79 37.53
N VAL A 349 35.24 -11.94 38.48
CA VAL A 349 33.86 -12.40 38.22
C VAL A 349 33.08 -11.36 37.39
N ILE A 350 33.20 -10.07 37.70
CA ILE A 350 32.56 -9.01 36.89
C ILE A 350 33.09 -9.04 35.46
N PHE A 351 34.41 -9.15 35.29
CA PHE A 351 35.02 -9.21 33.97
C PHE A 351 34.56 -10.44 33.17
N ALA A 352 34.47 -11.60 33.82
CA ALA A 352 33.90 -12.81 33.22
C ALA A 352 32.42 -12.63 32.85
N THR A 353 31.63 -12.01 33.72
CA THR A 353 30.21 -11.71 33.47
C THR A 353 30.04 -10.80 32.26
N LEU A 354 30.88 -9.77 32.12
CA LEU A 354 30.89 -8.87 30.96
C LEU A 354 31.18 -9.62 29.66
N ILE A 355 32.23 -10.46 29.64
CA ILE A 355 32.61 -11.24 28.46
C ILE A 355 31.46 -12.18 28.06
N VAL A 356 30.90 -12.93 29.01
CA VAL A 356 29.81 -13.87 28.73
C VAL A 356 28.55 -13.13 28.29
N ALA A 357 28.25 -11.95 28.85
CA ALA A 357 27.14 -11.12 28.41
C ALA A 357 27.31 -10.65 26.95
N LEU A 358 28.51 -10.25 26.54
CA LEU A 358 28.82 -9.88 25.15
C LEU A 358 28.69 -11.08 24.19
N ILE A 359 29.22 -12.23 24.58
CA ILE A 359 29.10 -13.48 23.80
C ILE A 359 27.63 -13.86 23.63
N ARG A 360 26.86 -13.84 24.73
CA ARG A 360 25.42 -14.13 24.71
C ARG A 360 24.66 -13.16 23.79
N ALA A 361 24.89 -11.85 23.92
CA ALA A 361 24.20 -10.85 23.11
C ALA A 361 24.50 -11.02 21.61
N GLY A 362 25.79 -11.20 21.25
CA GLY A 362 26.19 -11.45 19.88
C GLY A 362 25.62 -12.75 19.32
N TYR A 363 25.61 -13.82 20.12
CA TYR A 363 25.09 -15.12 19.72
C TYR A 363 23.57 -15.12 19.51
N MET A 364 22.83 -14.44 20.40
CA MET A 364 21.38 -14.23 20.23
C MET A 364 21.05 -13.51 18.94
N PHE A 365 21.78 -12.44 18.65
CA PHE A 365 21.60 -11.68 17.41
C PHE A 365 21.89 -12.54 16.18
N LEU A 366 22.93 -13.39 16.22
CA LEU A 366 23.25 -14.32 15.14
C LEU A 366 22.13 -15.34 14.87
N ILE A 367 21.54 -15.93 15.92
CA ILE A 367 20.40 -16.86 15.76
C ILE A 367 19.20 -16.14 15.16
N MET A 368 18.88 -14.93 15.64
CA MET A 368 17.77 -14.14 15.09
C MET A 368 18.01 -13.77 13.63
N LEU A 369 19.23 -13.39 13.26
CA LEU A 369 19.60 -13.08 11.88
C LEU A 369 19.43 -14.30 10.97
N CYS A 370 19.90 -15.49 11.40
CA CYS A 370 19.69 -16.73 10.66
C CYS A 370 18.20 -17.07 10.50
N GLY A 371 17.44 -16.92 11.59
CA GLY A 371 15.98 -17.12 11.61
C GLY A 371 15.27 -16.20 10.62
N SER A 372 15.51 -14.91 10.70
CA SER A 372 14.88 -13.92 9.82
C SER A 372 15.26 -14.12 8.35
N THR A 373 16.54 -14.39 8.05
CA THR A 373 17.01 -14.68 6.69
C THR A 373 16.35 -15.93 6.10
N TYR A 374 16.16 -16.97 6.93
CA TYR A 374 15.47 -18.20 6.52
C TYR A 374 14.01 -17.93 6.13
N PHE A 375 13.30 -17.14 6.93
CA PHE A 375 11.91 -16.75 6.67
C PHE A 375 11.81 -15.91 5.39
N HIS A 376 12.69 -14.91 5.23
CA HIS A 376 12.76 -14.07 4.04
C HIS A 376 12.96 -14.89 2.76
N ASN A 377 13.98 -15.75 2.73
CA ASN A 377 14.30 -16.56 1.55
C ASN A 377 13.16 -17.53 1.18
N ARG A 378 12.50 -18.10 2.19
CA ARG A 378 11.36 -19.00 1.98
C ARG A 378 10.15 -18.25 1.43
N MET A 379 9.83 -17.08 1.99
CA MET A 379 8.79 -16.20 1.48
C MET A 379 9.06 -15.78 0.04
N LEU A 380 10.28 -15.29 -0.26
CA LEU A 380 10.66 -14.87 -1.60
C LEU A 380 10.48 -16.02 -2.61
N LYS A 381 10.91 -17.23 -2.25
CA LYS A 381 10.70 -18.43 -3.06
C LYS A 381 9.20 -18.71 -3.26
N GLY A 382 8.39 -18.65 -2.20
CA GLY A 382 6.94 -18.84 -2.29
C GLY A 382 6.26 -17.83 -3.23
N ILE A 383 6.65 -16.56 -3.17
CA ILE A 383 6.11 -15.49 -4.03
C ILE A 383 6.56 -15.67 -5.49
N LEU A 384 7.82 -16.03 -5.74
CA LEU A 384 8.33 -16.15 -7.12
C LEU A 384 7.71 -17.33 -7.88
N TYR A 385 7.36 -18.41 -7.17
CA TYR A 385 6.86 -19.62 -7.80
C TYR A 385 5.35 -19.79 -7.68
N THR A 386 4.60 -18.90 -7.03
CA THR A 386 3.13 -19.02 -6.93
C THR A 386 2.42 -18.59 -8.23
N SER A 387 1.21 -19.11 -8.44
CA SER A 387 0.37 -18.75 -9.61
C SER A 387 -0.02 -17.27 -9.68
N LEU A 388 -0.25 -16.76 -10.90
CA LEU A 388 -0.71 -15.37 -11.16
C LEU A 388 -1.98 -14.99 -10.36
N ARG A 389 -2.87 -15.95 -10.11
CA ARG A 389 -4.09 -15.77 -9.31
C ARG A 389 -3.81 -15.18 -7.91
N PHE A 390 -2.67 -15.51 -7.33
CA PHE A 390 -2.27 -14.96 -6.05
C PHE A 390 -2.08 -13.44 -6.13
N PHE A 391 -1.47 -12.93 -7.20
CA PHE A 391 -1.19 -11.51 -7.40
C PHE A 391 -2.44 -10.70 -7.78
N GLU A 392 -3.42 -11.31 -8.45
CA GLU A 392 -4.70 -10.64 -8.74
C GLU A 392 -5.57 -10.47 -7.49
N SER A 393 -5.50 -11.43 -6.56
CA SER A 393 -6.29 -11.42 -5.32
C SER A 393 -5.61 -10.67 -4.17
N ASN A 394 -4.29 -10.48 -4.24
CA ASN A 394 -3.51 -9.77 -3.23
C ASN A 394 -2.89 -8.51 -3.83
N PRO A 395 -3.34 -7.31 -3.40
CA PRO A 395 -2.75 -6.06 -3.87
C PRO A 395 -1.23 -6.03 -3.71
N SER A 396 -0.53 -5.42 -4.66
CA SER A 396 0.93 -5.30 -4.63
C SER A 396 1.44 -4.65 -3.35
N GLY A 397 0.73 -3.65 -2.83
CA GLY A 397 1.03 -3.01 -1.54
C GLY A 397 1.04 -3.99 -0.36
N ARG A 398 0.18 -5.01 -0.35
CA ARG A 398 0.15 -6.04 0.70
C ARG A 398 1.40 -6.90 0.66
N ILE A 399 1.77 -7.39 -0.53
CA ILE A 399 2.98 -8.21 -0.73
C ILE A 399 4.22 -7.40 -0.35
N LEU A 400 4.28 -6.14 -0.79
CA LEU A 400 5.36 -5.22 -0.42
C LEU A 400 5.44 -5.01 1.09
N ASN A 401 4.30 -4.83 1.78
CA ASN A 401 4.26 -4.66 3.23
C ASN A 401 4.77 -5.91 3.98
N ARG A 402 4.53 -7.12 3.46
CA ARG A 402 5.14 -8.36 4.00
C ARG A 402 6.67 -8.36 3.83
N ALA A 403 7.13 -8.07 2.61
CA ALA A 403 8.54 -8.10 2.26
C ALA A 403 9.38 -6.97 2.89
N SER A 404 8.74 -5.86 3.26
CA SER A 404 9.39 -4.69 3.86
C SER A 404 9.09 -4.56 5.35
N LYS A 405 7.85 -4.24 5.74
CA LYS A 405 7.52 -3.88 7.13
C LYS A 405 7.51 -5.07 8.07
N ASP A 406 6.86 -6.17 7.68
CA ASP A 406 6.85 -7.37 8.53
C ASP A 406 8.27 -7.95 8.63
N GLN A 407 9.05 -7.92 7.54
CA GLN A 407 10.46 -8.30 7.55
C GLN A 407 11.29 -7.39 8.47
N GLN A 408 11.10 -6.06 8.40
CA GLN A 408 11.77 -5.11 9.29
C GLN A 408 11.44 -5.39 10.77
N VAL A 409 10.19 -5.73 11.09
CA VAL A 409 9.81 -6.10 12.46
C VAL A 409 10.57 -7.35 12.91
N LEU A 410 10.78 -8.32 12.02
CA LEU A 410 11.53 -9.55 12.30
C LEU A 410 13.04 -9.30 12.47
N ASP A 411 13.59 -8.35 11.71
CA ASP A 411 15.01 -8.01 11.71
C ASP A 411 15.43 -7.07 12.86
N GLU A 412 14.58 -6.09 13.21
CA GLU A 412 14.94 -5.02 14.14
C GLU A 412 14.19 -5.13 15.48
N SER A 413 12.86 -5.27 15.44
CA SER A 413 12.02 -5.13 16.63
C SER A 413 11.93 -6.41 17.46
N LEU A 414 11.75 -7.57 16.80
CA LEU A 414 11.63 -8.86 17.46
C LEU A 414 12.92 -9.27 18.22
N PRO A 415 14.14 -9.10 17.68
CA PRO A 415 15.36 -9.49 18.39
C PRO A 415 15.56 -8.69 19.68
N LEU A 416 15.30 -7.39 19.65
CA LEU A 416 15.37 -6.52 20.83
C LEU A 416 14.36 -6.96 21.90
N ALA A 417 13.10 -7.16 21.51
CA ALA A 417 12.06 -7.60 22.43
C ALA A 417 12.34 -8.99 23.03
N LEU A 418 12.91 -9.91 22.25
CA LEU A 418 13.23 -11.26 22.71
C LEU A 418 14.44 -11.30 23.64
N ILE A 419 15.51 -10.56 23.34
CA ILE A 419 16.68 -10.46 24.22
C ILE A 419 16.23 -9.94 25.58
N ASP A 420 15.45 -8.85 25.61
CA ASP A 420 14.89 -8.31 26.83
C ASP A 420 14.00 -9.33 27.53
N THR A 421 13.04 -9.93 26.83
CA THR A 421 12.12 -10.91 27.43
C THR A 421 12.88 -12.05 28.10
N MET A 422 13.83 -12.68 27.39
CA MET A 422 14.57 -13.81 27.92
C MET A 422 15.47 -13.39 29.09
N GLN A 423 16.20 -12.27 28.95
CA GLN A 423 17.10 -11.79 29.99
C GLN A 423 16.36 -11.38 31.25
N TYR A 424 15.35 -10.51 31.15
CA TYR A 424 14.63 -10.01 32.31
C TYR A 424 13.76 -11.08 32.97
N LEU A 425 13.25 -12.07 32.22
CA LEU A 425 12.56 -13.21 32.80
C LEU A 425 13.51 -14.11 33.59
N LEU A 426 14.72 -14.36 33.07
CA LEU A 426 15.77 -15.08 33.81
C LEU A 426 16.20 -14.32 35.07
N MET A 427 16.43 -13.00 34.97
CA MET A 427 16.74 -12.14 36.13
C MET A 427 15.62 -12.12 37.18
N THR A 428 14.36 -12.17 36.74
CA THR A 428 13.22 -12.28 37.67
C THR A 428 13.26 -13.63 38.39
N LEU A 429 13.52 -14.73 37.68
CA LEU A 429 13.63 -16.06 38.28
C LEU A 429 14.81 -16.15 39.26
N GLY A 430 15.98 -15.57 38.91
CA GLY A 430 17.15 -15.47 39.79
C GLY A 430 16.83 -14.67 41.06
N SER A 431 16.20 -13.50 40.91
CA SER A 431 15.76 -12.67 42.04
C SER A 431 14.79 -13.41 42.96
N ILE A 432 13.80 -14.11 42.40
CA ILE A 432 12.85 -14.94 43.16
C ILE A 432 13.58 -16.08 43.90
N ALA A 433 14.56 -16.73 43.26
CA ALA A 433 15.33 -17.80 43.87
C ALA A 433 16.13 -17.31 45.09
N ILE A 434 16.80 -16.16 44.97
CA ILE A 434 17.56 -15.53 46.06
C ILE A 434 16.64 -15.13 47.24
N ILE A 435 15.48 -14.57 46.94
CA ILE A 435 14.47 -14.23 47.96
C ILE A 435 13.99 -15.50 48.67
N GLY A 436 13.71 -16.57 47.93
CA GLY A 436 13.27 -17.86 48.47
C GLY A 436 14.33 -18.58 49.30
N MET A 437 15.62 -18.44 48.94
CA MET A 437 16.74 -18.97 49.72
C MET A 437 16.87 -18.26 51.08
N THR A 438 16.65 -16.94 51.10
CA THR A 438 16.71 -16.15 52.34
C THR A 438 15.50 -16.41 53.23
N ASN A 439 14.30 -16.45 52.65
CA ASN A 439 13.06 -16.66 53.38
C ASN A 439 12.10 -17.59 52.64
N LYS A 440 12.07 -18.85 53.08
CA LYS A 440 11.25 -19.91 52.49
C LYS A 440 9.74 -19.62 52.57
N TRP A 441 9.29 -18.83 53.54
CA TRP A 441 7.87 -18.47 53.69
C TRP A 441 7.38 -17.56 52.55
N VAL A 442 8.28 -16.81 51.90
CA VAL A 442 7.93 -15.98 50.75
C VAL A 442 7.50 -16.82 49.54
N LEU A 443 8.02 -18.04 49.39
CA LEU A 443 7.62 -18.94 48.31
C LEU A 443 6.14 -19.33 48.39
N LEU A 444 5.54 -19.38 49.59
CA LEU A 444 4.12 -19.64 49.75
C LEU A 444 3.25 -18.50 49.19
N ILE A 445 3.75 -17.26 49.22
CA ILE A 445 3.05 -16.08 48.68
C ILE A 445 3.03 -16.10 47.15
N LEU A 446 4.04 -16.72 46.52
CA LEU A 446 4.07 -16.87 45.07
C LEU A 446 2.98 -17.81 44.55
N ILE A 447 2.49 -18.75 45.37
CA ILE A 447 1.45 -19.71 44.98
C ILE A 447 0.16 -19.02 44.50
N PRO A 448 -0.43 -18.05 45.23
CA PRO A 448 -1.57 -17.27 44.71
C PRO A 448 -1.18 -16.17 43.72
N LEU A 449 0.04 -15.65 43.79
CA LEU A 449 0.47 -14.49 43.00
C LEU A 449 0.74 -14.86 41.52
N VAL A 450 1.38 -16.01 41.27
CA VAL A 450 1.69 -16.47 39.90
C VAL A 450 0.42 -16.69 39.06
N PRO A 451 -0.62 -17.43 39.52
CA PRO A 451 -1.87 -17.56 38.78
C PRO A 451 -2.55 -16.22 38.49
N THR A 452 -2.50 -15.29 39.45
CA THR A 452 -3.07 -13.94 39.30
C THR A 452 -2.37 -13.15 38.19
N VAL A 453 -1.03 -13.18 38.14
CA VAL A 453 -0.26 -12.58 37.06
C VAL A 453 -0.55 -13.26 35.72
N LEU A 454 -0.61 -14.59 35.68
CA LEU A 454 -0.90 -15.32 34.44
C LEU A 454 -2.29 -15.00 33.90
N TRP A 455 -3.28 -14.85 34.78
CA TRP A 455 -4.62 -14.41 34.42
C TRP A 455 -4.62 -12.97 33.86
N LEU A 456 -3.97 -12.04 34.56
CA LEU A 456 -3.85 -10.64 34.13
C LEU A 456 -3.12 -10.53 32.77
N ARG A 457 -2.05 -11.30 32.58
CA ARG A 457 -1.31 -11.38 31.31
C ARG A 457 -2.20 -11.89 30.18
N ARG A 458 -2.96 -12.96 30.41
CA ARG A 458 -3.89 -13.50 29.40
C ARG A 458 -4.97 -12.50 29.02
N PHE A 459 -5.50 -11.77 29.99
CA PHE A 459 -6.47 -10.70 29.75
C PHE A 459 -5.85 -9.58 28.90
N TYR A 460 -4.67 -9.08 29.30
CA TYR A 460 -3.96 -8.02 28.56
C TYR A 460 -3.65 -8.41 27.12
N ILE A 461 -3.10 -9.60 26.88
CA ILE A 461 -2.69 -10.04 25.53
C ILE A 461 -3.89 -10.17 24.59
N ARG A 462 -5.04 -10.65 25.09
CA ARG A 462 -6.27 -10.72 24.27
C ARG A 462 -6.71 -9.34 23.80
N SER A 463 -6.74 -8.35 24.70
CA SER A 463 -7.14 -6.98 24.35
C SER A 463 -6.10 -6.24 23.52
N SER A 464 -4.81 -6.33 23.91
CA SER A 464 -3.69 -5.67 23.23
C SER A 464 -3.56 -6.12 21.78
N ARG A 465 -3.74 -7.42 21.48
CA ARG A 465 -3.72 -7.93 20.09
C ARG A 465 -4.80 -7.31 19.22
N GLN A 466 -6.03 -7.20 19.72
CA GLN A 466 -7.13 -6.59 18.96
C GLN A 466 -6.91 -5.08 18.75
N LEU A 467 -6.41 -4.38 19.76
CA LEU A 467 -6.06 -2.96 19.64
C LEU A 467 -4.90 -2.73 18.67
N LYS A 468 -3.89 -3.62 18.67
CA LYS A 468 -2.77 -3.56 17.73
C LYS A 468 -3.21 -3.83 16.30
N ARG A 469 -4.15 -4.76 16.11
CA ARG A 469 -4.81 -4.98 14.83
C ARG A 469 -5.56 -3.74 14.37
N LEU A 470 -6.36 -3.14 15.23
CA LEU A 470 -7.09 -1.92 14.92
C LEU A 470 -6.15 -0.81 14.47
N GLU A 471 -5.07 -0.55 15.21
CA GLU A 471 -4.03 0.42 14.84
C GLU A 471 -3.38 0.11 13.48
N SER A 472 -3.04 -1.15 13.24
CA SER A 472 -2.45 -1.57 11.96
C SER A 472 -3.40 -1.36 10.77
N VAL A 473 -4.68 -1.70 10.94
CA VAL A 473 -5.72 -1.54 9.91
C VAL A 473 -6.01 -0.07 9.63
N THR A 474 -6.11 0.76 10.67
CA THR A 474 -6.36 2.21 10.51
C THR A 474 -5.18 2.96 9.91
N ARG A 475 -3.97 2.37 9.94
CA ARG A 475 -2.77 3.00 9.39
C ARG A 475 -2.64 2.86 7.87
N SER A 476 -3.08 1.74 7.26
CA SER A 476 -2.94 1.51 5.80
C SER A 476 -3.60 2.60 4.94
N PRO A 477 -4.84 3.03 5.24
CA PRO A 477 -5.52 4.07 4.46
C PRO A 477 -4.80 5.42 4.42
N ILE A 478 -3.95 5.71 5.41
CA ILE A 478 -3.14 6.95 5.45
C ILE A 478 -2.09 6.91 4.34
N TYR A 479 -1.36 5.80 4.22
CA TYR A 479 -0.34 5.63 3.18
C TYR A 479 -0.94 5.57 1.77
N GLU A 480 -2.09 4.89 1.63
CA GLU A 480 -2.81 4.81 0.35
C GLU A 480 -3.30 6.19 -0.11
N LEU A 481 -3.91 6.98 0.78
CA LEU A 481 -4.33 8.34 0.43
C LEU A 481 -3.14 9.23 0.09
N PHE A 482 -2.04 9.12 0.85
CA PHE A 482 -0.84 9.90 0.58
C PHE A 482 -0.21 9.55 -0.78
N SER A 483 -0.03 8.26 -1.08
CA SER A 483 0.56 7.81 -2.34
C SER A 483 -0.33 8.16 -3.54
N SER A 484 -1.64 7.93 -3.43
CA SER A 484 -2.58 8.29 -4.50
C SER A 484 -2.64 9.81 -4.71
N SER A 485 -2.57 10.61 -3.64
CA SER A 485 -2.52 12.07 -3.76
C SER A 485 -1.25 12.55 -4.46
N LEU A 486 -0.09 11.91 -4.21
CA LEU A 486 1.16 12.22 -4.92
C LEU A 486 1.07 11.94 -6.42
N ASP A 487 0.49 10.79 -6.79
CA ASP A 487 0.29 10.41 -8.20
C ASP A 487 -0.71 11.36 -8.90
N GLY A 488 -1.65 11.94 -8.16
CA GLY A 488 -2.74 12.79 -8.66
C GLY A 488 -2.59 14.29 -8.42
N LEU A 489 -1.42 14.78 -7.99
CA LEU A 489 -1.23 16.18 -7.56
C LEU A 489 -1.74 17.21 -8.56
N THR A 490 -1.46 17.00 -9.85
CA THR A 490 -1.87 17.90 -10.93
C THR A 490 -3.39 17.95 -11.06
N SER A 491 -4.09 16.82 -10.88
CA SER A 491 -5.55 16.77 -10.89
C SER A 491 -6.12 17.46 -9.66
N ILE A 492 -5.62 17.16 -8.45
CA ILE A 492 -6.10 17.77 -7.20
C ILE A 492 -6.01 19.31 -7.27
N ARG A 493 -4.92 19.86 -7.81
CA ARG A 493 -4.74 21.31 -7.99
C ARG A 493 -5.56 21.88 -9.14
N ALA A 494 -5.77 21.13 -10.22
CA ALA A 494 -6.62 21.57 -11.34
C ALA A 494 -8.07 21.74 -10.88
N PHE A 495 -8.57 20.80 -10.06
CA PHE A 495 -9.94 20.79 -9.54
C PHE A 495 -10.16 21.68 -8.30
N ASP A 496 -9.10 22.24 -7.72
CA ASP A 496 -9.12 23.09 -6.52
C ASP A 496 -9.76 22.40 -5.28
N VAL A 497 -9.39 21.12 -5.05
CA VAL A 497 -9.92 20.27 -3.96
C VAL A 497 -8.87 19.90 -2.91
N GLN A 498 -7.84 20.73 -2.74
CA GLN A 498 -6.71 20.49 -1.83
C GLN A 498 -7.18 20.39 -0.38
N ASP A 499 -8.08 21.27 0.05
CA ASP A 499 -8.59 21.31 1.42
C ASP A 499 -9.44 20.09 1.75
N ASP A 500 -10.24 19.60 0.80
CA ASP A 500 -11.02 18.37 0.97
C ASP A 500 -10.11 17.16 1.17
N PHE A 501 -9.07 17.02 0.33
CA PHE A 501 -8.09 15.95 0.48
C PHE A 501 -7.28 16.07 1.78
N LEU A 502 -6.96 17.29 2.22
CA LEU A 502 -6.31 17.53 3.51
C LEU A 502 -7.21 17.10 4.67
N ASN A 503 -8.48 17.46 4.64
CA ASN A 503 -9.47 17.08 5.67
C ASN A 503 -9.63 15.55 5.72
N MET A 504 -9.77 14.89 4.57
CA MET A 504 -9.80 13.43 4.47
C MET A 504 -8.53 12.79 5.07
N PHE A 505 -7.36 13.38 4.83
CA PHE A 505 -6.10 12.89 5.37
C PHE A 505 -6.02 13.05 6.89
N MET A 506 -6.43 14.20 7.42
CA MET A 506 -6.47 14.47 8.86
C MET A 506 -7.44 13.53 9.58
N GLU A 507 -8.62 13.24 9.02
CA GLU A 507 -9.59 12.30 9.60
C GLU A 507 -9.01 10.87 9.71
N ARG A 508 -8.29 10.42 8.68
CA ARG A 508 -7.60 9.11 8.71
C ARG A 508 -6.50 9.07 9.76
N ILE A 509 -5.72 10.15 9.92
CA ILE A 509 -4.71 10.29 10.98
C ILE A 509 -5.35 10.26 12.37
N ASP A 510 -6.45 10.97 12.57
CA ASP A 510 -7.15 11.03 13.85
C ASP A 510 -7.69 9.65 14.24
N THR A 511 -8.28 8.93 13.28
CA THR A 511 -8.77 7.57 13.47
C THR A 511 -7.64 6.64 13.93
N ASN A 512 -6.48 6.70 13.28
CA ASN A 512 -5.31 5.92 13.66
C ASN A 512 -4.73 6.34 15.03
N SER A 513 -4.70 7.64 15.31
CA SER A 513 -4.18 8.20 16.56
C SER A 513 -5.01 7.75 17.76
N ARG A 514 -6.34 7.69 17.61
CA ARG A 514 -7.26 7.13 18.63
C ARG A 514 -6.92 5.67 18.95
N ALA A 515 -6.73 4.83 17.93
CA ALA A 515 -6.36 3.43 18.12
C ALA A 515 -4.98 3.27 18.80
N TYR A 516 -3.98 4.03 18.34
CA TYR A 516 -2.63 4.02 18.91
C TYR A 516 -2.61 4.50 20.37
N PHE A 517 -3.37 5.54 20.70
CA PHE A 517 -3.47 6.06 22.07
C PHE A 517 -4.05 5.01 23.03
N ILE A 518 -5.11 4.32 22.64
CA ILE A 518 -5.73 3.26 23.45
C ILE A 518 -4.74 2.10 23.66
N LEU A 519 -3.98 1.73 22.63
CA LEU A 519 -2.93 0.72 22.74
C LEU A 519 -1.87 1.12 23.79
N PHE A 520 -1.40 2.37 23.77
CA PHE A 520 -0.45 2.87 24.76
C PHE A 520 -1.04 2.90 26.18
N ALA A 521 -2.28 3.39 26.32
CA ALA A 521 -2.97 3.46 27.60
C ALA A 521 -3.16 2.08 28.25
N THR A 522 -3.52 1.05 27.46
CA THR A 522 -3.65 -0.33 27.96
C THR A 522 -2.32 -0.92 28.42
N ALA A 523 -1.21 -0.64 27.73
CA ALA A 523 0.12 -1.07 28.16
C ALA A 523 0.54 -0.42 29.49
N ARG A 524 0.21 0.87 29.69
CA ARG A 524 0.46 1.58 30.97
C ARG A 524 -0.41 1.02 32.10
N TRP A 525 -1.68 0.73 31.84
CA TRP A 525 -2.56 0.09 32.80
C TRP A 525 -2.00 -1.26 33.26
N PHE A 526 -1.60 -2.12 32.32
CA PHE A 526 -1.01 -3.43 32.65
C PHE A 526 0.26 -3.28 33.48
N GLY A 527 1.14 -2.35 33.12
CA GLY A 527 2.35 -2.04 33.89
C GLY A 527 2.05 -1.66 35.33
N LEU A 528 1.10 -0.74 35.55
CA LEU A 528 0.71 -0.30 36.89
C LEU A 528 0.17 -1.45 37.76
N GLN A 529 -0.61 -2.37 37.18
CA GLN A 529 -1.10 -3.54 37.91
C GLN A 529 0.03 -4.49 38.33
N LEU A 530 1.05 -4.68 37.49
CA LEU A 530 2.22 -5.48 37.84
C LEU A 530 3.05 -4.81 38.95
N ASP A 531 3.23 -3.49 38.89
CA ASP A 531 3.97 -2.73 39.92
C ASP A 531 3.26 -2.80 41.28
N LEU A 532 1.93 -2.82 41.31
CA LEU A 532 1.15 -3.01 42.55
C LEU A 532 1.38 -4.40 43.14
N ILE A 533 1.43 -5.44 42.31
CA ILE A 533 1.67 -6.83 42.74
C ILE A 533 3.08 -6.99 43.32
N THR A 534 4.10 -6.42 42.67
CA THR A 534 5.50 -6.49 43.15
C THR A 534 5.74 -5.60 44.36
N SER A 535 5.05 -4.47 44.47
CA SER A 535 5.04 -3.62 45.68
C SER A 535 4.43 -4.37 46.87
N LEU A 536 3.34 -5.11 46.66
CA LEU A 536 2.74 -5.97 47.69
C LEU A 536 3.70 -7.08 48.13
N LEU A 537 4.39 -7.73 47.19
CA LEU A 537 5.42 -8.72 47.50
C LEU A 537 6.52 -8.10 48.38
N THR A 538 7.01 -6.92 48.02
CA THR A 538 8.05 -6.19 48.77
C THR A 538 7.58 -5.82 50.18
N LEU A 539 6.32 -5.40 50.34
CA LEU A 539 5.75 -5.11 51.66
C LEU A 539 5.74 -6.36 52.55
N ILE A 540 5.28 -7.48 52.01
CA ILE A 540 5.18 -8.72 52.79
C ILE A 540 6.57 -9.28 53.10
N THR A 541 7.52 -9.25 52.17
CA THR A 541 8.90 -9.69 52.44
C THR A 541 9.57 -8.84 53.50
N ALA A 542 9.35 -7.52 53.50
CA ALA A 542 9.85 -6.62 54.55
C ALA A 542 9.24 -6.94 55.92
N ILE A 543 7.93 -7.16 56.00
CA ILE A 543 7.25 -7.54 57.25
C ILE A 543 7.80 -8.89 57.77
N LEU A 544 7.96 -9.88 56.90
CA LEU A 544 8.50 -11.18 57.27
C LEU A 544 9.97 -11.11 57.70
N ALA A 545 10.79 -10.27 57.06
CA ALA A 545 12.18 -10.05 57.46
C ALA A 545 12.27 -9.45 58.87
N VAL A 546 11.36 -8.54 59.23
CA VAL A 546 11.29 -7.96 60.60
C VAL A 546 10.75 -8.98 61.60
N ALA A 547 9.70 -9.73 61.25
CA ALA A 547 9.10 -10.74 62.14
C ALA A 547 10.08 -11.88 62.45
N LEU A 548 10.89 -12.29 61.48
CA LEU A 548 11.88 -13.36 61.60
C LEU A 548 13.31 -12.83 61.87
N ARG A 549 13.45 -11.61 62.39
CA ARG A 549 14.75 -10.95 62.65
C ARG A 549 15.74 -11.76 63.51
N HIS A 550 15.23 -12.72 64.29
CA HIS A 550 16.05 -13.58 65.15
C HIS A 550 16.57 -14.84 64.44
N GLN A 551 16.04 -15.15 63.25
CA GLN A 551 16.37 -16.36 62.47
C GLN A 551 17.11 -16.05 61.17
N ILE A 552 17.13 -14.78 60.73
CA ILE A 552 17.70 -14.35 59.44
C ILE A 552 18.89 -13.43 59.69
N ASP A 553 20.00 -13.70 59.01
CA ASP A 553 21.18 -12.83 59.04
C ASP A 553 20.85 -11.43 58.49
N PRO A 554 21.28 -10.34 59.15
CA PRO A 554 20.96 -8.97 58.71
C PRO A 554 21.41 -8.66 57.28
N SER A 555 22.54 -9.22 56.83
CA SER A 555 23.06 -9.06 55.47
C SER A 555 22.18 -9.76 54.43
N ALA A 556 21.74 -10.99 54.72
CA ALA A 556 20.83 -11.75 53.85
C ALA A 556 19.45 -11.08 53.77
N ALA A 557 18.93 -10.58 54.90
CA ALA A 557 17.68 -9.82 54.94
C ALA A 557 17.77 -8.55 54.07
N ALA A 558 18.84 -7.76 54.20
CA ALA A 558 19.05 -6.56 53.39
C ALA A 558 19.17 -6.87 51.89
N LEU A 559 19.87 -7.95 51.54
CA LEU A 559 19.97 -8.43 50.18
C LEU A 559 18.60 -8.81 49.61
N SER A 560 17.81 -9.60 50.34
CA SER A 560 16.47 -10.01 49.89
C SER A 560 15.51 -8.83 49.65
N ILE A 561 15.57 -7.79 50.48
CA ILE A 561 14.77 -6.56 50.30
C ILE A 561 15.24 -5.80 49.05
N THR A 562 16.55 -5.69 48.85
CA THR A 562 17.12 -5.04 47.65
C THR A 562 16.63 -5.73 46.38
N TYR A 563 16.64 -7.07 46.35
CA TYR A 563 16.12 -7.86 45.23
C TYR A 563 14.61 -7.71 45.02
N CYS A 564 13.81 -7.54 46.09
CA CYS A 564 12.37 -7.24 45.95
C CYS A 564 12.14 -5.88 45.27
N ILE A 565 12.94 -4.87 45.62
CA ILE A 565 12.85 -3.54 45.02
C ILE A 565 13.23 -3.58 43.53
N THR A 566 14.35 -4.22 43.17
CA THR A 566 14.73 -4.37 41.75
C THR A 566 13.72 -5.19 40.96
N LEU A 567 13.12 -6.22 41.56
CA LEU A 567 12.11 -7.05 40.91
C LEU A 567 10.89 -6.23 40.43
N THR A 568 10.54 -5.13 41.12
CA THR A 568 9.44 -4.24 40.71
C THR A 568 9.58 -3.76 39.27
N GLY A 569 10.76 -3.27 38.88
CA GLY A 569 11.01 -2.81 37.51
C GLY A 569 11.28 -3.96 36.52
N LEU A 570 12.09 -4.94 36.92
CA LEU A 570 12.51 -6.03 36.03
C LEU A 570 11.34 -6.90 35.59
N PHE A 571 10.44 -7.23 36.52
CA PHE A 571 9.29 -8.08 36.24
C PHE A 571 8.28 -7.41 35.32
N GLN A 572 8.00 -6.13 35.58
CA GLN A 572 7.07 -5.34 34.78
C GLN A 572 7.59 -5.20 33.34
N TRP A 573 8.88 -4.93 33.17
CA TRP A 573 9.52 -4.89 31.86
C TRP A 573 9.48 -6.27 31.16
N ALA A 574 9.87 -7.35 31.85
CA ALA A 574 9.84 -8.72 31.30
C ALA A 574 8.47 -9.10 30.76
N MET A 575 7.41 -8.83 31.53
CA MET A 575 6.04 -9.16 31.13
C MET A 575 5.56 -8.34 29.93
N ARG A 576 5.88 -7.04 29.89
CA ARG A 576 5.53 -6.17 28.77
C ARG A 576 6.27 -6.56 27.49
N GLN A 577 7.59 -6.77 27.57
CA GLN A 577 8.38 -7.20 26.42
C GLN A 577 7.96 -8.60 25.94
N SER A 578 7.56 -9.50 26.83
CA SER A 578 7.04 -10.81 26.42
C SER A 578 5.77 -10.70 25.57
N ALA A 579 4.92 -9.72 25.87
CA ALA A 579 3.70 -9.47 25.11
C ALA A 579 4.00 -8.75 23.80
N GLU A 580 4.98 -7.83 23.77
CA GLU A 580 5.46 -7.21 22.54
C GLU A 580 6.12 -8.23 21.60
N ALA A 581 6.93 -9.14 22.12
CA ALA A 581 7.53 -10.23 21.35
C ALA A 581 6.44 -11.14 20.74
N GLU A 582 5.39 -11.48 21.50
CA GLU A 582 4.24 -12.21 20.97
C GLU A 582 3.52 -11.40 19.87
N ASN A 583 3.33 -10.10 20.05
CA ASN A 583 2.72 -9.24 19.02
C ASN A 583 3.57 -9.15 17.74
N PHE A 584 4.90 -9.03 17.85
CA PHE A 584 5.81 -9.01 16.69
C PHE A 584 5.88 -10.35 15.97
N MET A 585 5.69 -11.44 16.70
CA MET A 585 5.68 -12.78 16.11
C MET A 585 4.49 -13.00 15.15
N THR A 586 3.41 -12.19 15.25
CA THR A 586 2.35 -12.17 14.23
C THR A 586 2.89 -11.80 12.84
N SER A 587 3.87 -10.89 12.75
CA SER A 587 4.55 -10.57 11.48
C SER A 587 5.37 -11.77 10.97
N ALA A 588 6.01 -12.52 11.86
CA ALA A 588 6.74 -13.74 11.51
C ALA A 588 5.81 -14.83 10.93
N GLU A 589 4.64 -15.01 11.54
CA GLU A 589 3.62 -15.97 11.09
C GLU A 589 3.10 -15.62 9.69
N ARG A 590 2.83 -14.34 9.42
CA ARG A 590 2.42 -13.84 8.10
C ARG A 590 3.48 -14.07 7.02
N ILE A 591 4.75 -13.84 7.34
CA ILE A 591 5.87 -14.16 6.42
C ILE A 591 5.93 -15.67 6.18
N HIS A 592 5.74 -16.45 7.24
CA HIS A 592 5.76 -17.91 7.15
C HIS A 592 4.66 -18.46 6.23
N GLU A 593 3.44 -17.90 6.30
CA GLU A 593 2.32 -18.25 5.41
C GLU A 593 2.69 -18.06 3.93
N TYR A 594 3.34 -16.96 3.58
CA TYR A 594 3.79 -16.72 2.21
C TYR A 594 4.88 -17.71 1.77
N GLY A 595 5.69 -18.19 2.72
CA GLY A 595 6.63 -19.28 2.51
C GLY A 595 5.98 -20.68 2.36
N GLN A 596 4.66 -20.78 2.50
CA GLN A 596 3.87 -22.00 2.29
C GLN A 596 2.96 -21.93 1.06
N LEU A 597 3.07 -20.87 0.24
CA LEU A 597 2.31 -20.76 -1.00
C LEU A 597 2.59 -21.94 -1.93
N VAL A 598 1.53 -22.41 -2.61
CA VAL A 598 1.61 -23.53 -3.53
C VAL A 598 2.29 -23.08 -4.83
N PRO A 599 3.40 -23.72 -5.24
CA PRO A 599 4.06 -23.40 -6.49
C PRO A 599 3.21 -23.74 -7.72
N GLU A 600 3.27 -22.91 -8.75
CA GLU A 600 2.73 -23.15 -10.08
C GLU A 600 3.43 -24.36 -10.72
N GLY A 601 2.66 -25.24 -11.35
CA GLY A 601 3.16 -26.42 -12.07
C GLY A 601 3.57 -27.64 -11.22
N HIS A 602 3.39 -27.64 -9.89
CA HIS A 602 3.89 -28.72 -9.01
C HIS A 602 2.84 -29.75 -8.55
N GLN A 603 1.63 -29.77 -9.10
CA GLN A 603 0.63 -30.78 -8.74
C GLN A 603 -0.02 -31.40 -9.98
N ASN A 604 0.46 -32.60 -10.34
CA ASN A 604 -0.43 -33.63 -10.89
C ASN A 604 -0.97 -34.48 -9.73
N ILE A 605 -2.18 -35.00 -9.93
CA ILE A 605 -3.00 -35.77 -8.98
C ILE A 605 -2.29 -37.05 -8.47
N ASP A 606 -1.15 -37.45 -9.06
CA ASP A 606 -0.48 -38.74 -8.81
C ASP A 606 0.97 -38.67 -8.30
N GLY A 607 1.44 -37.53 -7.80
CA GLY A 607 2.72 -37.45 -7.04
C GLY A 607 4.03 -37.67 -7.84
N ASN A 608 3.97 -37.96 -9.15
CA ASN A 608 5.13 -38.00 -10.03
C ASN A 608 5.27 -36.66 -10.77
N SER A 609 6.26 -35.87 -10.39
CA SER A 609 6.69 -34.68 -11.14
C SER A 609 7.37 -35.11 -12.44
N ILE A 610 6.60 -35.26 -13.53
CA ILE A 610 7.19 -35.40 -14.85
C ILE A 610 7.43 -33.99 -15.38
N LEU A 611 8.59 -33.41 -15.03
CA LEU A 611 9.18 -32.38 -15.88
C LEU A 611 9.53 -33.09 -17.19
N ILE A 612 8.60 -33.07 -18.15
CA ILE A 612 8.88 -33.52 -19.52
C ILE A 612 9.91 -32.52 -20.05
N GLN A 613 11.18 -32.92 -20.08
CA GLN A 613 12.19 -32.12 -20.77
C GLN A 613 11.89 -32.24 -22.26
N PRO A 614 11.59 -31.12 -22.94
CA PRO A 614 11.42 -31.16 -24.38
C PRO A 614 12.75 -31.55 -25.04
N ALA A 615 12.68 -32.10 -26.25
CA ALA A 615 13.88 -32.41 -27.03
C ALA A 615 14.67 -31.12 -27.35
N ASP A 616 15.99 -31.24 -27.57
CA ASP A 616 16.89 -30.11 -27.81
C ASP A 616 16.52 -29.28 -29.06
N ASP A 617 15.76 -29.86 -29.99
CA ASP A 617 15.27 -29.23 -31.22
C ASP A 617 13.89 -28.55 -31.06
N TRP A 618 13.32 -28.51 -29.85
CA TRP A 618 12.07 -27.81 -29.59
C TRP A 618 12.29 -26.29 -29.43
N PRO A 619 11.49 -25.43 -30.10
CA PRO A 619 10.43 -25.73 -31.05
C PRO A 619 10.90 -25.76 -32.53
N SER A 620 10.71 -26.89 -33.25
CA SER A 620 11.17 -27.07 -34.64
C SER A 620 10.22 -26.54 -35.72
N HIS A 621 8.91 -26.70 -35.55
CA HIS A 621 7.90 -26.32 -36.57
C HIS A 621 6.95 -25.19 -36.16
N GLY A 622 6.95 -24.75 -34.89
CA GLY A 622 6.14 -23.60 -34.45
C GLY A 622 4.63 -23.72 -34.72
N ILE A 623 4.11 -24.94 -34.90
CA ILE A 623 2.68 -25.22 -35.12
C ILE A 623 1.96 -25.10 -33.77
N ILE A 624 0.84 -24.39 -33.74
CA ILE A 624 0.01 -24.21 -32.54
C ILE A 624 -1.37 -24.82 -32.82
N ASP A 625 -1.81 -25.77 -32.01
CA ASP A 625 -3.04 -26.53 -32.22
C ASP A 625 -3.88 -26.48 -30.92
N PHE A 626 -4.94 -25.66 -30.92
CA PHE A 626 -5.94 -25.59 -29.86
C PHE A 626 -7.03 -26.62 -30.14
N LYS A 627 -7.23 -27.56 -29.21
CA LYS A 627 -8.28 -28.58 -29.27
C LYS A 627 -9.18 -28.48 -28.06
N ASP A 628 -10.45 -28.19 -28.29
CA ASP A 628 -11.50 -28.01 -27.28
C ASP A 628 -11.03 -27.12 -26.11
N TYR A 629 -10.23 -26.10 -26.42
CA TYR A 629 -9.55 -25.30 -25.41
C TYR A 629 -10.57 -24.42 -24.68
N THR A 630 -10.58 -24.54 -23.35
CA THR A 630 -11.50 -23.83 -22.47
C THR A 630 -10.70 -23.12 -21.40
N PHE A 631 -10.90 -21.81 -21.26
CA PHE A 631 -10.19 -20.99 -20.28
C PHE A 631 -11.19 -20.36 -19.29
N ARG A 632 -10.82 -20.39 -18.01
CA ARG A 632 -11.56 -19.74 -16.93
C ARG A 632 -10.58 -19.06 -15.97
N TYR A 633 -10.92 -17.85 -15.52
CA TYR A 633 -10.12 -17.13 -14.52
C TYR A 633 -10.20 -17.78 -13.13
N ARG A 634 -11.38 -18.29 -12.75
CA ARG A 634 -11.60 -18.96 -11.46
C ARG A 634 -12.38 -20.25 -11.67
N PRO A 635 -12.17 -21.27 -10.82
CA PRO A 635 -12.94 -22.51 -10.89
C PRO A 635 -14.44 -22.29 -10.70
N GLU A 636 -14.79 -21.30 -9.87
CA GLU A 636 -16.15 -20.91 -9.48
C GLU A 636 -16.86 -20.04 -10.53
N LEU A 637 -16.13 -19.46 -11.48
CA LEU A 637 -16.68 -18.59 -12.51
C LEU A 637 -16.94 -19.36 -13.80
N ASP A 638 -17.87 -18.82 -14.60
CA ASP A 638 -18.12 -19.33 -15.94
C ASP A 638 -16.88 -19.19 -16.84
N PRO A 639 -16.65 -20.15 -17.76
CA PRO A 639 -15.53 -20.09 -18.69
C PRO A 639 -15.70 -18.93 -19.68
N VAL A 640 -14.61 -18.19 -19.89
CA VAL A 640 -14.55 -17.03 -20.78
C VAL A 640 -14.30 -17.47 -22.22
N LEU A 641 -13.39 -18.42 -22.41
CA LEU A 641 -13.24 -19.15 -23.67
C LEU A 641 -13.88 -20.52 -23.52
N LYS A 642 -14.72 -20.90 -24.49
CA LYS A 642 -15.44 -22.17 -24.52
C LYS A 642 -15.14 -22.88 -25.84
N ASN A 643 -14.61 -24.10 -25.76
CA ASN A 643 -14.42 -25.01 -26.91
C ASN A 643 -13.71 -24.37 -28.11
N LEU A 644 -12.61 -23.64 -27.87
CA LEU A 644 -11.81 -23.05 -28.94
C LEU A 644 -11.06 -24.17 -29.69
N ASN A 645 -11.34 -24.26 -30.99
CA ASN A 645 -10.69 -25.18 -31.91
C ASN A 645 -10.03 -24.37 -33.03
N LEU A 646 -8.70 -24.23 -32.99
CA LEU A 646 -7.93 -23.40 -33.91
C LEU A 646 -6.55 -24.04 -34.14
N ARG A 647 -6.13 -24.13 -35.40
CA ARG A 647 -4.79 -24.61 -35.77
C ARG A 647 -4.08 -23.55 -36.59
N ILE A 648 -2.87 -23.20 -36.17
CA ILE A 648 -1.99 -22.20 -36.77
C ILE A 648 -0.82 -22.94 -37.39
N GLU A 649 -0.61 -22.78 -38.70
CA GLU A 649 0.45 -23.46 -39.42
C GLU A 649 1.81 -22.78 -39.23
N SER A 650 2.87 -23.51 -39.56
CA SER A 650 4.24 -23.00 -39.43
C SER A 650 4.45 -21.75 -40.28
N LYS A 651 5.03 -20.70 -39.68
CA LYS A 651 5.37 -19.41 -40.33
C LYS A 651 4.16 -18.62 -40.85
N GLU A 652 2.97 -18.90 -40.33
CA GLU A 652 1.75 -18.15 -40.64
C GLU A 652 1.67 -16.85 -39.82
N LYS A 653 1.24 -15.75 -40.44
CA LYS A 653 0.96 -14.48 -39.74
C LYS A 653 -0.55 -14.34 -39.52
N ILE A 654 -0.96 -14.25 -38.26
CA ILE A 654 -2.37 -14.14 -37.87
C ILE A 654 -2.62 -12.81 -37.18
N GLY A 655 -3.73 -12.15 -37.53
CA GLY A 655 -4.23 -10.96 -36.85
C GLY A 655 -5.45 -11.31 -36.01
N ILE A 656 -5.47 -10.90 -34.74
CA ILE A 656 -6.59 -11.09 -33.82
C ILE A 656 -7.27 -9.72 -33.60
N ILE A 657 -8.58 -9.65 -33.85
CA ILE A 657 -9.37 -8.41 -33.74
C ILE A 657 -10.58 -8.68 -32.84
N GLY A 658 -10.90 -7.75 -31.95
CA GLY A 658 -12.04 -7.85 -31.04
C GLY A 658 -12.40 -6.49 -30.43
N ARG A 659 -13.59 -6.38 -29.82
CA ARG A 659 -13.99 -5.18 -29.07
C ARG A 659 -13.17 -5.05 -27.77
N THR A 660 -13.04 -3.83 -27.24
CA THR A 660 -12.39 -3.58 -25.93
C THR A 660 -13.09 -4.37 -24.83
N GLY A 661 -12.32 -5.13 -24.04
CA GLY A 661 -12.87 -6.04 -23.04
C GLY A 661 -13.25 -7.42 -23.57
N MET A 662 -13.08 -7.69 -24.87
CA MET A 662 -13.08 -9.05 -25.40
C MET A 662 -11.67 -9.66 -25.38
N ILE A 663 -11.67 -10.99 -25.40
CA ILE A 663 -10.66 -12.04 -25.20
C ILE A 663 -9.30 -11.87 -25.93
N THR A 664 -9.03 -10.77 -26.64
CA THR A 664 -7.82 -10.61 -27.47
C THR A 664 -6.51 -10.60 -26.69
N SER A 665 -6.50 -10.24 -25.41
CA SER A 665 -5.31 -10.33 -24.54
C SER A 665 -5.18 -11.69 -23.82
N LEU A 666 -6.23 -12.51 -23.89
CA LEU A 666 -6.35 -13.81 -23.22
C LEU A 666 -5.88 -14.97 -24.10
N LEU A 667 -5.96 -14.80 -25.41
CA LEU A 667 -5.63 -15.76 -26.46
C LEU A 667 -4.29 -15.37 -27.08
#